data_AF-A0A836G5F4-F1
#
_entry.id   AF-A0A836G5F4-F1
#
_cell.length_a   1.000
_cell.length_b   1.000
_cell.length_c   1.000
_cell.angle_alpha   90.00
_cell.angle_beta   90.00
_cell.angle_gamma   90.00
#
_symmetry.space_group_name_H-M   'P 1'
#
loop_
_entity.id
_entity.type
_entity.pdbx_description
1 polymer ?
#
loop_
_entity_poly.entity_id
_entity_poly.type
_entity_poly.pdbx_seq_one_letter_code
_entity_poly.pdbx_strand_id
1 'polypeptide(L)'
;MNGVIWSKTQKTFVPISSVPTYAMMQQERFRQSRALEIHNFQLQNFTLTSFQEPHFLHFYNNNTKVTGLCGEIWNLLSESLNFTLQPVKANVNGLGISEKDRSFKNGLLGIIFRNETMAIPKLETFISRLVATEFSVPFWINRLQLYIHPKVIYDDEWMLKIFCWKIWCTILIMCVLLSLCTFLIQNIFIQNENKRKNVSFSEHIFYNFGNFCNQSYIPEYLNGKSRILEVSLGLFCSMICTSFSAVLFMFLSKSGFVPPFDKFESMVYNTKFSVVTLKDSIGEILFKVLTTDSIVRAKKSNRLIVESTLQEMHEKICSLPDKYAMFQNEETHKVNGEIKCHLINIGEEFIRTWVTSGIVRNFKYKRTIDVGILKLIEVGLLSALKDRWMENKFKQYEDDQKPKPIELHQVSLIIVMMCCGAIIALVIFIIEKIVFAYKQEQYLVHFYDNNMKITGFCGEIWNLLSESLNFTLQLVKANLDDQGVPQKDALSFKNGLLPIIFRNETIAIAKLQSFSPELIATEFSIPFWTNRIQLYIHRETIYDNIWMVKIFSWKIWCVILSMCLLLSLCTFLTQSILIQNKDKRKNISLSEHLFYNFGNLCNQGYIPQYLDGKSRILEVSLGLFCSIIYMSFGAVLFIHLSKSIFVPPFDSFTTLVTNTKYNIIGLKDTIAEAIFKINEDPFLQAKQMERLILASTFEDMHKKACFSKKEKYVIFQTEAMHKAVGNRMCHLTNVGEPYVKTWITSGIVKNFKYKRSIDLG
;
A
#
# COMPACT_ATOMS: atom_id res chain seq x y z
N MET A 1 8.98 -37.42 -8.32
CA MET A 1 9.48 -37.87 -7.00
C MET A 1 10.98 -37.63 -6.97
N ASN A 2 11.46 -36.70 -6.15
CA ASN A 2 12.88 -36.38 -6.07
C ASN A 2 13.48 -37.11 -4.86
N GLY A 3 13.43 -38.45 -4.90
CA GLY A 3 14.07 -39.29 -3.88
C GLY A 3 15.58 -39.34 -4.08
N VAL A 4 16.32 -39.53 -2.99
CA VAL A 4 17.75 -39.86 -3.01
C VAL A 4 17.97 -41.24 -2.42
N ILE A 5 19.01 -41.93 -2.89
CA ILE A 5 19.38 -43.29 -2.48
C ILE A 5 20.88 -43.35 -2.21
N TRP A 6 21.29 -44.16 -1.23
CA TRP A 6 22.70 -44.32 -0.88
C TRP A 6 23.45 -45.12 -1.93
N SER A 7 24.39 -44.48 -2.62
CA SER A 7 25.30 -45.12 -3.57
C SER A 7 26.46 -45.75 -2.81
N LYS A 8 26.52 -47.10 -2.76
CA LYS A 8 27.65 -47.82 -2.16
C LYS A 8 28.99 -47.55 -2.87
N THR A 9 28.98 -47.25 -4.18
CA THR A 9 30.19 -47.00 -4.98
C THR A 9 30.71 -45.57 -4.79
N GLN A 10 29.84 -44.57 -4.71
CA GLN A 10 30.23 -43.16 -4.51
C GLN A 10 30.30 -42.75 -3.03
N LYS A 11 29.78 -43.59 -2.10
CA LYS A 11 29.67 -43.31 -0.65
C LYS A 11 28.90 -42.01 -0.36
N THR A 12 27.87 -41.73 -1.16
CA THR A 12 27.05 -40.51 -1.09
C THR A 12 25.59 -40.83 -1.37
N PHE A 13 24.69 -39.92 -0.98
CA PHE A 13 23.30 -39.94 -1.43
C PHE A 13 23.21 -39.34 -2.84
N VAL A 14 22.78 -40.16 -3.81
CA VAL A 14 22.60 -39.76 -5.20
C VAL A 14 21.11 -39.65 -5.53
N PRO A 15 20.69 -38.83 -6.51
CA PRO A 15 19.30 -38.83 -6.99
C PRO A 15 18.89 -40.23 -7.45
N ILE A 16 17.69 -40.69 -7.11
CA ILE A 16 17.18 -42.00 -7.54
C ILE A 16 17.19 -42.15 -9.08
N SER A 17 16.95 -41.05 -9.80
CA SER A 17 17.06 -40.95 -11.27
C SER A 17 18.46 -41.18 -11.85
N SER A 18 19.52 -41.12 -11.03
CA SER A 18 20.91 -41.37 -11.47
C SER A 18 21.34 -42.84 -11.35
N VAL A 19 20.56 -43.69 -10.68
CA VAL A 19 20.85 -45.13 -10.57
C VAL A 19 20.50 -45.80 -11.91
N PRO A 20 21.45 -46.45 -12.62
CA PRO A 20 21.22 -46.94 -13.98
C PRO A 20 20.01 -47.88 -14.13
N THR A 21 19.81 -48.80 -13.20
CA THR A 21 18.65 -49.72 -13.22
C THR A 21 17.31 -49.01 -13.00
N TYR A 22 17.27 -47.98 -12.15
CA TYR A 22 16.06 -47.17 -11.97
C TYR A 22 15.80 -46.26 -13.18
N ALA A 23 16.85 -45.63 -13.71
CA ALA A 23 16.77 -44.84 -14.94
C ALA A 23 16.25 -45.69 -16.12
N MET A 24 16.77 -46.91 -16.28
CA MET A 24 16.32 -47.88 -17.28
C MET A 24 14.86 -48.30 -17.06
N MET A 25 14.46 -48.69 -15.83
CA MET A 25 13.06 -48.99 -15.50
C MET A 25 12.11 -47.82 -15.74
N GLN A 26 12.56 -46.58 -15.53
CA GLN A 26 11.75 -45.39 -15.78
C GLN A 26 11.68 -45.07 -17.28
N GLN A 27 12.78 -45.27 -18.02
CA GLN A 27 12.83 -45.13 -19.48
C GLN A 27 11.99 -46.20 -20.18
N GLU A 28 11.95 -47.43 -19.68
CA GLU A 28 11.04 -48.48 -20.11
C GLU A 28 9.57 -48.13 -19.82
N ARG A 29 9.24 -47.66 -18.61
CA ARG A 29 7.88 -47.14 -18.33
C ARG A 29 7.49 -45.99 -19.25
N PHE A 30 8.41 -45.07 -19.57
CA PHE A 30 8.18 -44.02 -20.56
C PHE A 30 8.13 -44.55 -22.00
N ARG A 31 8.72 -45.70 -22.32
CA ARG A 31 8.63 -46.36 -23.64
C ARG A 31 7.29 -47.08 -23.79
N GLN A 32 6.89 -47.85 -22.78
CA GLN A 32 5.55 -48.47 -22.68
C GLN A 32 4.45 -47.40 -22.75
N SER A 33 4.57 -46.34 -21.94
CA SER A 33 3.60 -45.25 -21.92
C SER A 33 3.50 -44.50 -23.25
N ARG A 34 4.58 -44.40 -24.04
CA ARG A 34 4.56 -43.83 -25.40
C ARG A 34 4.02 -44.82 -26.44
N ALA A 35 4.29 -46.12 -26.29
CA ALA A 35 3.69 -47.15 -27.15
C ALA A 35 2.17 -47.30 -26.95
N LEU A 36 1.65 -46.85 -25.79
CA LEU A 36 0.21 -46.75 -25.49
C LEU A 36 -0.38 -45.36 -25.79
N GLU A 37 0.43 -44.38 -26.24
CA GLU A 37 0.03 -42.99 -26.49
C GLU A 37 -0.60 -42.85 -27.88
N ILE A 38 -1.74 -43.51 -28.08
CA ILE A 38 -2.54 -43.38 -29.31
C ILE A 38 -3.22 -42.00 -29.29
N HIS A 39 -3.00 -41.20 -30.33
CA HIS A 39 -3.62 -39.86 -30.48
C HIS A 39 -5.10 -39.89 -30.94
N ASN A 40 -5.72 -41.06 -31.01
CA ASN A 40 -7.08 -41.28 -31.51
C ASN A 40 -7.73 -42.42 -30.70
N PHE A 41 -8.84 -42.13 -30.04
CA PHE A 41 -9.57 -43.09 -29.18
C PHE A 41 -10.53 -44.02 -29.94
N GLN A 42 -10.56 -43.94 -31.27
CA GLN A 42 -11.34 -44.82 -32.14
C GLN A 42 -12.85 -44.82 -31.82
N LEU A 43 -13.41 -43.65 -31.48
CA LEU A 43 -14.82 -43.47 -31.12
C LEU A 43 -15.28 -44.32 -29.91
N GLN A 44 -14.37 -44.58 -28.96
CA GLN A 44 -14.74 -45.17 -27.67
C GLN A 44 -15.64 -44.23 -26.86
N ASN A 45 -16.68 -44.80 -26.26
CA ASN A 45 -17.59 -44.10 -25.35
C ASN A 45 -16.87 -43.70 -24.06
N PHE A 46 -16.86 -42.40 -23.76
CA PHE A 46 -16.18 -41.83 -22.60
C PHE A 46 -17.17 -41.19 -21.62
N THR A 47 -17.37 -41.78 -20.43
CA THR A 47 -18.37 -41.33 -19.47
C THR A 47 -17.88 -40.17 -18.60
N LEU A 48 -18.51 -39.00 -18.76
CA LEU A 48 -18.20 -37.76 -18.04
C LEU A 48 -19.33 -37.41 -17.08
N THR A 49 -19.06 -37.39 -15.77
CA THR A 49 -20.12 -37.30 -14.75
C THR A 49 -19.96 -36.11 -13.80
N SER A 50 -21.05 -35.38 -13.58
CA SER A 50 -21.09 -34.22 -12.69
C SER A 50 -22.52 -33.88 -12.26
N PHE A 51 -22.66 -33.08 -11.21
CA PHE A 51 -23.86 -32.27 -11.01
C PHE A 51 -23.84 -31.04 -11.93
N GLN A 52 -24.95 -30.30 -11.99
CA GLN A 52 -25.10 -29.09 -12.79
C GLN A 52 -24.52 -27.88 -12.05
N GLU A 53 -23.53 -27.21 -12.65
CA GLU A 53 -22.84 -26.06 -12.06
C GLU A 53 -22.88 -24.87 -13.05
N PRO A 54 -23.58 -23.77 -12.74
CA PRO A 54 -23.67 -22.61 -13.64
C PRO A 54 -22.30 -22.12 -14.12
N HIS A 55 -22.21 -21.75 -15.41
CA HIS A 55 -21.01 -21.33 -16.14
C HIS A 55 -19.90 -22.40 -16.29
N PHE A 56 -19.75 -23.34 -15.36
CA PHE A 56 -18.75 -24.41 -15.44
C PHE A 56 -19.24 -25.63 -16.23
N LEU A 57 -20.43 -26.15 -15.93
CA LEU A 57 -21.02 -27.30 -16.63
C LEU A 57 -22.56 -27.28 -16.61
N HIS A 58 -23.15 -27.08 -17.80
CA HIS A 58 -24.58 -27.09 -18.04
C HIS A 58 -24.98 -28.27 -18.94
N PHE A 59 -25.96 -29.07 -18.51
CA PHE A 59 -26.51 -30.18 -19.31
C PHE A 59 -27.71 -29.70 -20.14
N TYR A 60 -27.77 -30.08 -21.41
CA TYR A 60 -28.87 -29.73 -22.32
C TYR A 60 -29.25 -30.89 -23.25
N ASN A 61 -30.34 -30.72 -24.01
CA ASN A 61 -30.89 -31.73 -24.93
C ASN A 61 -31.12 -33.09 -24.22
N ASN A 62 -32.03 -33.13 -23.24
CA ASN A 62 -32.30 -34.30 -22.37
C ASN A 62 -31.02 -34.91 -21.76
N ASN A 63 -30.13 -34.06 -21.25
CA ASN A 63 -28.81 -34.39 -20.68
C ASN A 63 -27.80 -35.03 -21.66
N THR A 64 -28.09 -35.14 -22.95
CA THR A 64 -27.18 -35.79 -23.94
C THR A 64 -25.99 -34.95 -24.34
N LYS A 65 -25.97 -33.64 -24.04
CA LYS A 65 -24.87 -32.72 -24.36
C LYS A 65 -24.53 -31.78 -23.19
N VAL A 66 -23.31 -31.27 -23.18
CA VAL A 66 -22.80 -30.33 -22.16
C VAL A 66 -22.22 -29.05 -22.76
N THR A 67 -22.44 -27.93 -22.08
CA THR A 67 -21.89 -26.58 -22.32
C THR A 67 -21.35 -25.98 -21.01
N GLY A 68 -20.86 -24.74 -21.04
CA GLY A 68 -20.09 -24.15 -19.94
C GLY A 68 -18.59 -24.43 -20.09
N LEU A 69 -17.75 -23.73 -19.32
CA LEU A 69 -16.29 -23.75 -19.44
C LEU A 69 -15.71 -25.17 -19.51
N CYS A 70 -16.07 -26.04 -18.57
CA CYS A 70 -15.59 -27.41 -18.53
C CYS A 70 -16.28 -28.30 -19.59
N GLY A 71 -17.52 -27.98 -19.97
CA GLY A 71 -18.21 -28.65 -21.07
C GLY A 71 -17.53 -28.40 -22.42
N GLU A 72 -17.19 -27.15 -22.73
CA GLU A 72 -16.49 -26.78 -23.96
C GLU A 72 -15.07 -27.37 -24.02
N ILE A 73 -14.34 -27.43 -22.89
CA ILE A 73 -13.06 -28.17 -22.80
C ILE A 73 -13.25 -29.65 -23.18
N TRP A 74 -14.24 -30.32 -22.58
CA TRP A 74 -14.45 -31.75 -22.84
C TRP A 74 -15.02 -32.06 -24.23
N ASN A 75 -15.79 -31.15 -24.84
CA ASN A 75 -16.19 -31.24 -26.24
C ASN A 75 -14.98 -31.12 -27.18
N LEU A 76 -14.10 -30.13 -26.96
CA LEU A 76 -12.86 -29.95 -27.75
C LEU A 76 -11.89 -31.13 -27.59
N LEU A 77 -11.84 -31.75 -26.40
CA LEU A 77 -11.11 -33.02 -26.21
C LEU A 77 -11.75 -34.18 -26.97
N SER A 78 -13.09 -34.27 -26.98
CA SER A 78 -13.85 -35.29 -27.74
C SER A 78 -13.54 -35.23 -29.23
N GLU A 79 -13.51 -34.01 -29.79
CA GLU A 79 -13.18 -33.74 -31.19
C GLU A 79 -11.70 -34.00 -31.51
N SER A 80 -10.78 -33.42 -30.73
CA SER A 80 -9.33 -33.48 -31.01
C SER A 80 -8.69 -34.85 -30.73
N LEU A 81 -9.32 -35.69 -29.88
CA LEU A 81 -8.86 -37.04 -29.55
C LEU A 81 -9.78 -38.14 -30.12
N ASN A 82 -10.87 -37.77 -30.82
CA ASN A 82 -11.80 -38.67 -31.50
C ASN A 82 -12.37 -39.79 -30.60
N PHE A 83 -12.98 -39.39 -29.48
CA PHE A 83 -13.84 -40.24 -28.64
C PHE A 83 -15.28 -39.73 -28.64
N THR A 84 -16.23 -40.56 -28.22
CA THR A 84 -17.64 -40.18 -28.07
C THR A 84 -17.95 -39.80 -26.62
N LEU A 85 -18.04 -38.49 -26.34
CA LEU A 85 -18.39 -38.00 -25.01
C LEU A 85 -19.81 -38.42 -24.60
N GLN A 86 -19.92 -39.12 -23.47
CA GLN A 86 -21.20 -39.50 -22.85
C GLN A 86 -21.39 -38.76 -21.52
N PRO A 87 -22.05 -37.58 -21.53
CA PRO A 87 -22.32 -36.84 -20.31
C PRO A 87 -23.41 -37.51 -19.46
N VAL A 88 -23.18 -37.60 -18.15
CA VAL A 88 -24.13 -38.14 -17.16
C VAL A 88 -24.34 -37.12 -16.06
N LYS A 89 -25.60 -36.70 -15.86
CA LYS A 89 -25.98 -35.81 -14.76
C LYS A 89 -26.19 -36.63 -13.50
N ALA A 90 -25.38 -36.38 -12.47
CA ALA A 90 -25.45 -37.09 -11.20
C ALA A 90 -26.49 -36.46 -10.26
N ASN A 91 -27.29 -37.31 -9.62
CA ASN A 91 -28.28 -36.91 -8.60
C ASN A 91 -27.61 -36.79 -7.21
N VAL A 92 -26.53 -36.01 -7.11
CA VAL A 92 -25.82 -35.74 -5.86
C VAL A 92 -25.55 -34.24 -5.70
N ASN A 93 -25.77 -33.70 -4.50
CA ASN A 93 -25.69 -32.26 -4.24
C ASN A 93 -24.26 -31.77 -3.92
N GLY A 94 -23.24 -32.62 -4.08
CA GLY A 94 -21.87 -32.29 -3.68
C GLY A 94 -20.82 -33.32 -4.10
N LEU A 95 -19.56 -32.95 -3.90
CA LEU A 95 -18.39 -33.76 -4.28
C LEU A 95 -18.19 -34.99 -3.39
N GLY A 96 -18.60 -34.90 -2.12
CA GLY A 96 -18.39 -35.93 -1.11
C GLY A 96 -17.08 -35.75 -0.33
N ILE A 97 -17.12 -36.08 0.96
CA ILE A 97 -15.99 -35.99 1.89
C ILE A 97 -15.47 -37.40 2.19
N SER A 98 -14.14 -37.54 2.33
CA SER A 98 -13.51 -38.81 2.72
C SER A 98 -13.89 -39.18 4.16
N GLU A 99 -14.30 -40.42 4.35
CA GLU A 99 -14.66 -40.96 5.66
C GLU A 99 -13.41 -41.33 6.48
N LYS A 100 -13.56 -41.68 7.76
CA LYS A 100 -12.41 -42.00 8.64
C LYS A 100 -11.54 -43.13 8.08
N ASP A 101 -12.16 -44.08 7.39
CA ASP A 101 -11.53 -45.26 6.79
C ASP A 101 -10.90 -44.95 5.41
N ARG A 102 -10.81 -43.67 5.03
CA ARG A 102 -10.36 -43.14 3.72
C ARG A 102 -11.25 -43.52 2.53
N SER A 103 -12.37 -44.19 2.76
CA SER A 103 -13.39 -44.49 1.75
C SER A 103 -14.18 -43.25 1.31
N PHE A 104 -14.69 -43.28 0.07
CA PHE A 104 -15.70 -42.36 -0.42
C PHE A 104 -16.98 -43.15 -0.74
N LYS A 105 -18.02 -43.00 0.08
CA LYS A 105 -19.33 -43.67 -0.13
C LYS A 105 -20.30 -42.82 -0.96
N ASN A 106 -20.27 -41.50 -0.76
CA ASN A 106 -21.26 -40.53 -1.27
C ASN A 106 -20.60 -39.43 -2.13
N GLY A 107 -21.41 -38.73 -2.93
CA GLY A 107 -20.97 -37.64 -3.81
C GLY A 107 -20.25 -38.12 -5.07
N LEU A 108 -19.84 -37.19 -5.94
CA LEU A 108 -19.16 -37.51 -7.20
C LEU A 108 -17.89 -38.35 -6.98
N LEU A 109 -17.13 -38.08 -5.90
CA LEU A 109 -15.93 -38.83 -5.56
C LEU A 109 -16.22 -40.29 -5.15
N GLY A 110 -17.43 -40.58 -4.64
CA GLY A 110 -17.87 -41.95 -4.37
C GLY A 110 -18.21 -42.73 -5.65
N ILE A 111 -18.82 -42.07 -6.64
CA ILE A 111 -19.19 -42.67 -7.94
C ILE A 111 -17.92 -43.11 -8.71
N ILE A 112 -16.95 -42.21 -8.86
CA ILE A 112 -15.70 -42.51 -9.57
C ILE A 112 -14.79 -43.49 -8.81
N PHE A 113 -14.83 -43.52 -7.47
CA PHE A 113 -14.10 -44.50 -6.65
C PHE A 113 -14.60 -45.95 -6.82
N ARG A 114 -15.86 -46.12 -7.26
CA ARG A 114 -16.45 -47.41 -7.63
C ARG A 114 -16.21 -47.79 -9.11
N ASN A 115 -15.47 -46.96 -9.85
CA ASN A 115 -15.27 -47.07 -11.30
C ASN A 115 -16.56 -46.98 -12.14
N GLU A 116 -17.65 -46.39 -11.61
CA GLU A 116 -18.91 -46.22 -12.35
C GLU A 116 -18.77 -45.23 -13.53
N THR A 117 -17.73 -44.38 -13.52
CA THR A 117 -17.55 -43.23 -14.43
C THR A 117 -16.08 -42.97 -14.76
N MET A 118 -15.74 -42.63 -16.01
CA MET A 118 -14.35 -42.43 -16.42
C MET A 118 -13.74 -41.10 -15.94
N ALA A 119 -14.51 -40.01 -15.93
CA ALA A 119 -14.04 -38.72 -15.42
C ALA A 119 -15.13 -37.84 -14.78
N ILE A 120 -14.67 -36.95 -13.89
CA ILE A 120 -15.37 -35.78 -13.37
C ILE A 120 -14.73 -34.54 -14.00
N PRO A 121 -15.48 -33.65 -14.68
CA PRO A 121 -14.92 -32.56 -15.47
C PRO A 121 -14.15 -31.52 -14.64
N LYS A 122 -14.62 -31.24 -13.41
CA LYS A 122 -14.05 -30.24 -12.52
C LYS A 122 -13.85 -30.80 -11.12
N LEU A 123 -12.61 -30.77 -10.63
CA LEU A 123 -12.20 -31.02 -9.25
C LEU A 123 -11.11 -30.03 -8.86
N GLU A 124 -11.21 -29.45 -7.67
CA GLU A 124 -10.05 -28.79 -7.05
C GLU A 124 -9.09 -29.85 -6.46
N THR A 125 -7.79 -29.64 -6.65
CA THR A 125 -6.75 -30.54 -6.18
C THR A 125 -6.60 -30.46 -4.66
N PHE A 126 -6.79 -31.60 -3.98
CA PHE A 126 -6.58 -31.74 -2.55
C PHE A 126 -6.19 -33.17 -2.18
N ILE A 127 -5.34 -33.35 -1.15
CA ILE A 127 -4.65 -34.62 -0.88
C ILE A 127 -5.62 -35.77 -0.55
N SER A 128 -6.72 -35.52 0.17
CA SER A 128 -7.71 -36.57 0.48
C SER A 128 -8.43 -37.10 -0.77
N ARG A 129 -8.61 -36.27 -1.81
CA ARG A 129 -9.30 -36.65 -3.05
C ARG A 129 -8.46 -37.57 -3.94
N LEU A 130 -7.13 -37.57 -3.80
CA LEU A 130 -6.21 -38.51 -4.49
C LEU A 130 -6.48 -39.99 -4.16
N VAL A 131 -7.22 -40.28 -3.08
CA VAL A 131 -7.64 -41.65 -2.73
C VAL A 131 -8.75 -42.15 -3.66
N ALA A 132 -9.62 -41.26 -4.14
CA ALA A 132 -10.68 -41.57 -5.09
C ALA A 132 -10.20 -41.51 -6.55
N THR A 133 -9.55 -40.41 -6.94
CA THR A 133 -9.24 -40.08 -8.34
C THR A 133 -7.77 -39.84 -8.59
N GLU A 134 -7.35 -39.98 -9.84
CA GLU A 134 -6.15 -39.31 -10.34
C GLU A 134 -6.53 -37.94 -10.93
N PHE A 135 -5.71 -36.91 -10.70
CA PHE A 135 -5.90 -35.62 -11.36
C PHE A 135 -5.24 -35.61 -12.75
N SER A 136 -5.86 -34.86 -13.67
CA SER A 136 -5.26 -34.45 -14.95
C SER A 136 -4.19 -33.36 -14.76
N VAL A 137 -3.58 -32.93 -15.87
CA VAL A 137 -2.98 -31.59 -16.01
C VAL A 137 -3.98 -30.52 -15.54
N PRO A 138 -3.55 -29.52 -14.75
CA PRO A 138 -4.44 -28.49 -14.24
C PRO A 138 -4.81 -27.44 -15.30
N PHE A 139 -6.05 -26.97 -15.22
CA PHE A 139 -6.60 -25.93 -16.09
C PHE A 139 -6.20 -24.53 -15.61
N TRP A 140 -6.33 -24.24 -14.31
CA TRP A 140 -5.96 -22.94 -13.71
C TRP A 140 -5.66 -23.05 -12.22
N ILE A 141 -5.01 -22.02 -11.68
CA ILE A 141 -4.88 -21.79 -10.23
C ILE A 141 -6.17 -21.15 -9.72
N ASN A 142 -6.62 -21.60 -8.55
CA ASN A 142 -7.76 -21.09 -7.81
C ASN A 142 -7.31 -20.76 -6.37
N ARG A 143 -7.87 -19.71 -5.77
CA ARG A 143 -7.46 -19.20 -4.46
C ARG A 143 -8.62 -19.29 -3.48
N LEU A 144 -8.39 -19.87 -2.31
CA LEU A 144 -9.37 -19.82 -1.22
C LEU A 144 -9.13 -18.54 -0.40
N GLN A 145 -10.10 -17.63 -0.40
CA GLN A 145 -9.95 -16.28 0.18
C GLN A 145 -11.12 -15.92 1.12
N LEU A 146 -10.95 -14.82 1.87
CA LEU A 146 -12.01 -14.24 2.71
C LEU A 146 -12.67 -13.07 1.97
N TYR A 147 -14.00 -13.05 1.95
CA TYR A 147 -14.80 -11.95 1.41
C TYR A 147 -15.71 -11.37 2.48
N ILE A 148 -15.84 -10.05 2.56
CA ILE A 148 -16.85 -9.39 3.41
C ILE A 148 -17.63 -8.34 2.62
N HIS A 149 -18.77 -7.93 3.13
CA HIS A 149 -19.48 -6.77 2.62
C HIS A 149 -18.75 -5.48 3.05
N PRO A 150 -18.37 -4.58 2.12
CA PRO A 150 -17.62 -3.37 2.47
C PRO A 150 -18.51 -2.39 3.24
N LYS A 151 -18.03 -1.94 4.39
CA LYS A 151 -18.62 -0.83 5.15
C LYS A 151 -17.74 0.40 5.00
N VAL A 152 -18.21 1.41 4.29
CA VAL A 152 -17.51 2.70 4.20
C VAL A 152 -17.52 3.34 5.59
N ILE A 153 -16.35 3.73 6.08
CA ILE A 153 -16.18 4.43 7.35
C ILE A 153 -15.71 5.84 7.01
N TYR A 154 -16.43 6.85 7.49
CA TYR A 154 -16.00 8.24 7.42
C TYR A 154 -15.16 8.57 8.66
N ASP A 155 -14.07 9.32 8.50
CA ASP A 155 -13.21 9.77 9.60
C ASP A 155 -13.75 11.08 10.17
N ASP A 156 -14.57 11.00 11.22
CA ASP A 156 -15.28 12.17 11.76
C ASP A 156 -14.35 13.27 12.33
N GLU A 157 -13.08 12.95 12.59
CA GLU A 157 -12.06 13.90 13.06
C GLU A 157 -11.30 14.58 11.90
N TRP A 158 -11.71 14.38 10.64
CA TRP A 158 -10.99 14.86 9.44
C TRP A 158 -10.56 16.33 9.54
N MET A 159 -11.38 17.18 10.15
CA MET A 159 -11.13 18.63 10.26
C MET A 159 -9.86 18.96 11.07
N LEU A 160 -9.55 18.18 12.11
CA LEU A 160 -8.32 18.35 12.89
C LEU A 160 -7.10 17.79 12.16
N LYS A 161 -7.32 16.81 11.26
CA LYS A 161 -6.28 16.09 10.50
C LYS A 161 -5.85 16.82 9.22
N ILE A 162 -6.59 17.85 8.75
CA ILE A 162 -6.25 18.67 7.58
C ILE A 162 -4.85 19.30 7.68
N PHE A 163 -4.54 19.95 8.79
CA PHE A 163 -3.23 20.56 9.02
C PHE A 163 -2.55 19.93 10.23
N CYS A 164 -1.26 19.61 10.09
CA CYS A 164 -0.44 19.18 11.22
C CYS A 164 -0.50 20.23 12.35
N TRP A 165 -0.52 19.79 13.61
CA TRP A 165 -0.57 20.67 14.79
C TRP A 165 0.44 21.83 14.76
N LYS A 166 1.65 21.58 14.23
CA LYS A 166 2.69 22.60 14.01
C LYS A 166 2.21 23.76 13.12
N ILE A 167 1.44 23.47 12.06
CA ILE A 167 0.90 24.46 11.13
C ILE A 167 -0.19 25.30 11.83
N TRP A 168 -1.13 24.66 12.54
CA TRP A 168 -2.11 25.35 13.37
C TRP A 168 -1.45 26.31 14.37
N CYS A 169 -0.39 25.87 15.06
CA CYS A 169 0.40 26.73 15.93
C CYS A 169 1.02 27.93 15.18
N THR A 170 1.60 27.72 14.00
CA THR A 170 2.17 28.83 13.21
C THR A 170 1.11 29.82 12.71
N ILE A 171 -0.09 29.37 12.34
CA ILE A 171 -1.19 30.25 11.93
C ILE A 171 -1.63 31.12 13.12
N LEU A 172 -1.78 30.53 14.32
CA LEU A 172 -2.14 31.26 15.54
C LEU A 172 -1.05 32.27 15.93
N ILE A 173 0.23 31.88 15.89
CA ILE A 173 1.37 32.77 16.17
C ILE A 173 1.39 33.93 15.17
N MET A 174 1.22 33.66 13.87
CA MET A 174 1.18 34.70 12.84
C MET A 174 -0.02 35.63 13.03
N CYS A 175 -1.20 35.13 13.41
CA CYS A 175 -2.36 35.94 13.73
C CYS A 175 -2.08 36.93 14.88
N VAL A 176 -1.46 36.47 15.97
CA VAL A 176 -1.07 37.33 17.10
C VAL A 176 0.00 38.36 16.69
N LEU A 177 1.02 37.95 15.93
CA LEU A 177 2.07 38.84 15.44
C LEU A 177 1.53 39.92 14.49
N LEU A 178 0.66 39.55 13.54
CA LEU A 178 0.02 40.50 12.62
C LEU A 178 -0.89 41.48 13.37
N SER A 179 -1.53 41.03 14.45
CA SER A 179 -2.36 41.88 15.33
C SER A 179 -1.52 42.85 16.16
N LEU A 180 -0.32 42.43 16.58
CA LEU A 180 0.68 43.30 17.20
C LEU A 180 1.15 44.36 16.20
N CYS A 181 1.43 43.97 14.95
CA CYS A 181 1.83 44.90 13.90
C CYS A 181 0.76 45.96 13.58
N THR A 182 -0.51 45.57 13.35
CA THR A 182 -1.58 46.54 13.07
C THR A 182 -1.81 47.47 14.27
N PHE A 183 -1.81 46.95 15.50
CA PHE A 183 -1.94 47.73 16.74
C PHE A 183 -0.80 48.73 16.94
N LEU A 184 0.46 48.31 16.79
CA LEU A 184 1.62 49.19 16.95
C LEU A 184 1.63 50.31 15.90
N ILE A 185 1.36 49.99 14.64
CA ILE A 185 1.27 50.96 13.54
C ILE A 185 0.15 51.97 13.81
N GLN A 186 -1.02 51.50 14.24
CA GLN A 186 -2.15 52.36 14.56
C GLN A 186 -1.87 53.29 15.74
N ASN A 187 -1.24 52.80 16.81
CA ASN A 187 -0.84 53.64 17.94
C ASN A 187 0.15 54.75 17.53
N ILE A 188 1.12 54.44 16.66
CA ILE A 188 2.05 55.44 16.12
C ILE A 188 1.33 56.49 15.27
N PHE A 189 0.33 56.11 14.46
CA PHE A 189 -0.48 57.10 13.72
C PHE A 189 -1.38 57.94 14.63
N ILE A 190 -2.00 57.35 15.66
CA ILE A 190 -2.86 58.06 16.62
C ILE A 190 -2.05 59.08 17.44
N GLN A 191 -0.82 58.75 17.83
CA GLN A 191 0.10 59.69 18.50
C GLN A 191 0.41 60.92 17.62
N ASN A 192 0.50 60.76 16.30
CA ASN A 192 0.79 61.86 15.37
C ASN A 192 -0.44 62.72 15.02
N GLU A 193 -1.67 62.19 15.09
CA GLU A 193 -2.89 62.95 14.74
C GLU A 193 -3.64 63.59 15.93
N ASN A 194 -3.17 63.44 17.18
CA ASN A 194 -3.79 64.00 18.40
C ASN A 194 -5.27 63.63 18.64
N LYS A 195 -5.80 62.61 17.97
CA LYS A 195 -7.18 62.13 18.12
C LYS A 195 -7.27 61.07 19.21
N ARG A 196 -7.77 61.44 20.40
CA ARG A 196 -8.00 60.49 21.52
C ARG A 196 -9.10 59.46 21.20
N LYS A 197 -8.72 58.38 20.53
CA LYS A 197 -9.42 57.08 20.58
C LYS A 197 -8.42 56.02 21.01
N ASN A 198 -8.58 55.48 22.22
CA ASN A 198 -7.86 54.28 22.63
C ASN A 198 -8.51 53.10 21.89
N VAL A 199 -7.73 52.41 21.07
CA VAL A 199 -8.16 51.17 20.39
C VAL A 199 -7.55 50.00 21.15
N SER A 200 -8.35 48.95 21.38
CA SER A 200 -7.93 47.78 22.13
C SER A 200 -7.16 46.81 21.24
N PHE A 201 -6.07 46.24 21.76
CA PHE A 201 -5.37 45.14 21.11
C PHE A 201 -6.31 43.94 20.82
N SER A 202 -7.36 43.75 21.62
CA SER A 202 -8.38 42.73 21.37
C SER A 202 -9.20 43.02 20.11
N GLU A 203 -9.49 44.28 19.79
CA GLU A 203 -10.20 44.65 18.55
C GLU A 203 -9.34 44.34 17.31
N HIS A 204 -8.02 44.55 17.40
CA HIS A 204 -7.06 44.14 16.36
C HIS A 204 -7.00 42.62 16.17
N ILE A 205 -7.08 41.83 17.25
CA ILE A 205 -7.16 40.36 17.16
C ILE A 205 -8.45 39.92 16.47
N PHE A 206 -9.61 40.44 16.88
CA PHE A 206 -10.89 40.07 16.24
C PHE A 206 -10.97 40.52 14.79
N TYR A 207 -10.45 41.72 14.47
CA TYR A 207 -10.32 42.21 13.11
C TYR A 207 -9.45 41.29 12.24
N ASN A 208 -8.26 40.93 12.72
CA ASN A 208 -7.37 40.04 11.97
C ASN A 208 -7.91 38.61 11.88
N PHE A 209 -8.61 38.11 12.90
CA PHE A 209 -9.34 36.85 12.83
C PHE A 209 -10.43 36.89 11.75
N GLY A 210 -11.17 38.00 11.64
CA GLY A 210 -12.07 38.26 10.52
C GLY A 210 -11.38 38.26 9.16
N ASN A 211 -10.09 38.66 9.07
CA ASN A 211 -9.30 38.54 7.85
C ASN A 211 -8.98 37.07 7.54
N PHE A 212 -8.60 36.25 8.52
CA PHE A 212 -8.43 34.78 8.35
C PHE A 212 -9.74 34.08 7.95
N CYS A 213 -10.91 34.62 8.30
CA CYS A 213 -12.21 34.12 7.85
C CYS A 213 -12.64 34.63 6.46
N ASN A 214 -11.84 35.48 5.78
CA ASN A 214 -12.22 36.22 4.56
C ASN A 214 -13.50 37.08 4.71
N GLN A 215 -13.77 37.58 5.93
CA GLN A 215 -14.99 38.36 6.27
C GLN A 215 -14.67 39.82 6.66
N SER A 216 -13.59 40.39 6.12
CA SER A 216 -13.10 41.72 6.52
C SER A 216 -13.49 42.86 5.58
N TYR A 217 -13.68 44.03 6.20
CA TYR A 217 -13.76 45.34 5.56
C TYR A 217 -12.47 46.10 5.87
N ILE A 218 -12.02 47.01 5.00
CA ILE A 218 -10.94 47.95 5.36
C ILE A 218 -11.57 49.05 6.24
N PRO A 219 -11.15 49.25 7.50
CA PRO A 219 -11.76 50.25 8.36
C PRO A 219 -11.50 51.67 7.86
N GLU A 220 -12.56 52.49 7.80
CA GLU A 220 -12.53 53.85 7.23
C GLU A 220 -11.51 54.79 7.90
N TYR A 221 -11.10 54.49 9.14
CA TYR A 221 -10.06 55.23 9.86
C TYR A 221 -8.62 54.92 9.39
N LEU A 222 -8.38 53.83 8.63
CA LEU A 222 -7.06 53.47 8.07
C LEU A 222 -6.77 54.26 6.79
N ASN A 223 -6.68 55.59 6.91
CA ASN A 223 -6.52 56.45 5.76
C ASN A 223 -5.05 56.54 5.28
N GLY A 224 -4.79 56.08 4.06
CA GLY A 224 -3.45 56.14 3.45
C GLY A 224 -2.53 54.98 3.81
N LYS A 225 -1.54 55.21 4.69
CA LYS A 225 -0.28 54.45 4.72
C LYS A 225 -0.38 53.01 5.25
N SER A 226 -1.39 52.67 6.04
CA SER A 226 -1.63 51.31 6.55
C SER A 226 -2.19 50.35 5.50
N ARG A 227 -2.82 50.86 4.43
CA ARG A 227 -3.53 50.05 3.42
C ARG A 227 -2.65 48.98 2.74
N ILE A 228 -1.34 49.20 2.61
CA ILE A 228 -0.41 48.20 2.04
C ILE A 228 -0.28 46.97 2.95
N LEU A 229 -0.34 47.16 4.27
CA LEU A 229 -0.25 46.06 5.24
C LEU A 229 -1.57 45.30 5.35
N GLU A 230 -2.71 45.99 5.23
CA GLU A 230 -4.02 45.33 5.11
C GLU A 230 -4.11 44.48 3.84
N VAL A 231 -3.55 44.95 2.73
CA VAL A 231 -3.49 44.21 1.46
C VAL A 231 -2.57 42.98 1.53
N SER A 232 -1.43 43.07 2.24
CA SER A 232 -0.54 41.90 2.41
C SER A 232 -1.07 40.90 3.44
N LEU A 233 -1.75 41.36 4.49
CA LEU A 233 -2.55 40.53 5.40
C LEU A 233 -3.67 39.80 4.65
N GLY A 234 -4.43 40.53 3.82
CA GLY A 234 -5.51 39.97 3.00
C GLY A 234 -5.03 38.86 2.08
N LEU A 235 -3.93 39.09 1.35
CA LEU A 235 -3.26 38.05 0.54
C LEU A 235 -2.86 36.82 1.36
N PHE A 236 -2.23 37.02 2.52
CA PHE A 236 -1.77 35.93 3.39
C PHE A 236 -2.93 35.04 3.87
N CYS A 237 -4.02 35.68 4.35
CA CYS A 237 -5.22 34.96 4.77
C CYS A 237 -5.89 34.23 3.60
N SER A 238 -6.01 34.87 2.44
CA SER A 238 -6.58 34.28 1.22
C SER A 238 -5.77 33.06 0.72
N MET A 239 -4.44 33.10 0.83
CA MET A 239 -3.58 31.94 0.54
C MET A 239 -3.75 30.79 1.55
N ILE A 240 -3.95 31.09 2.83
CA ILE A 240 -4.24 30.05 3.84
C ILE A 240 -5.61 29.42 3.56
N CYS A 241 -6.65 30.21 3.30
CA CYS A 241 -7.99 29.71 2.95
C CYS A 241 -8.01 28.83 1.71
N THR A 242 -7.32 29.22 0.63
CA THR A 242 -7.20 28.37 -0.58
C THR A 242 -6.49 27.05 -0.31
N SER A 243 -5.40 27.07 0.49
CA SER A 243 -4.70 25.84 0.88
C SER A 243 -5.55 24.92 1.77
N PHE A 244 -6.32 25.47 2.70
CA PHE A 244 -7.26 24.73 3.54
C PHE A 244 -8.35 24.06 2.68
N SER A 245 -8.97 24.81 1.76
CA SER A 245 -10.00 24.28 0.85
C SER A 245 -9.47 23.18 -0.08
N ALA A 246 -8.22 23.28 -0.55
CA ALA A 246 -7.60 22.24 -1.36
C ALA A 246 -7.37 20.94 -0.56
N VAL A 247 -6.89 21.05 0.69
CA VAL A 247 -6.68 19.86 1.54
C VAL A 247 -8.01 19.29 2.05
N LEU A 248 -9.01 20.12 2.36
CA LEU A 248 -10.38 19.71 2.63
C LEU A 248 -10.93 18.79 1.52
N PHE A 249 -10.74 19.18 0.25
CA PHE A 249 -11.19 18.37 -0.88
C PHE A 249 -10.43 17.03 -1.00
N MET A 250 -9.14 16.96 -0.66
CA MET A 250 -8.40 15.68 -0.55
C MET A 250 -9.01 14.73 0.50
N PHE A 251 -9.52 15.24 1.63
CA PHE A 251 -10.14 14.41 2.65
C PHE A 251 -11.57 14.00 2.28
N LEU A 252 -12.40 14.92 1.80
CA LEU A 252 -13.79 14.63 1.41
C LEU A 252 -13.90 13.71 0.19
N SER A 253 -12.96 13.78 -0.77
CA SER A 253 -12.94 12.87 -1.93
C SER A 253 -12.42 11.46 -1.62
N LYS A 254 -11.83 11.24 -0.44
CA LYS A 254 -11.23 9.96 -0.07
C LYS A 254 -12.21 9.08 0.73
N SER A 255 -13.11 8.40 0.02
CA SER A 255 -13.92 7.29 0.55
C SER A 255 -13.03 6.09 0.92
N GLY A 256 -12.55 6.06 2.17
CA GLY A 256 -11.70 4.99 2.67
C GLY A 256 -12.48 3.77 3.16
N PHE A 257 -12.40 2.65 2.46
CA PHE A 257 -12.61 1.35 3.09
C PHE A 257 -11.32 0.94 3.83
N VAL A 258 -11.40 0.73 5.14
CA VAL A 258 -10.32 0.17 5.95
C VAL A 258 -10.71 -1.27 6.32
N PRO A 259 -9.95 -2.30 5.91
CA PRO A 259 -10.27 -3.68 6.26
C PRO A 259 -10.17 -3.89 7.78
N PRO A 260 -11.15 -4.58 8.42
CA PRO A 260 -11.10 -4.86 9.85
C PRO A 260 -10.05 -5.91 10.23
N PHE A 261 -9.43 -6.60 9.26
CA PHE A 261 -8.38 -7.60 9.43
C PHE A 261 -7.66 -7.84 8.07
N ASP A 262 -6.40 -8.28 8.09
CA ASP A 262 -5.62 -8.53 6.86
C ASP A 262 -5.44 -10.02 6.52
N LYS A 263 -5.66 -10.92 7.50
CA LYS A 263 -5.50 -12.38 7.38
C LYS A 263 -6.50 -13.11 8.25
N PHE A 264 -6.83 -14.36 7.88
CA PHE A 264 -7.69 -15.26 8.67
C PHE A 264 -7.29 -15.32 10.15
N GLU A 265 -5.99 -15.30 10.44
CA GLU A 265 -5.50 -15.33 11.82
C GLU A 265 -5.84 -14.02 12.55
N SER A 266 -5.49 -12.85 11.99
CA SER A 266 -5.84 -11.55 12.57
C SER A 266 -7.35 -11.37 12.78
N MET A 267 -8.19 -11.95 11.93
CA MET A 267 -9.65 -12.00 12.12
C MET A 267 -10.04 -12.83 13.35
N VAL A 268 -9.48 -14.04 13.54
CA VAL A 268 -9.78 -14.89 14.70
C VAL A 268 -9.24 -14.28 16.00
N TYR A 269 -8.06 -13.66 15.97
CA TYR A 269 -7.40 -13.07 17.14
C TYR A 269 -7.97 -11.69 17.53
N ASN A 270 -8.10 -10.76 16.59
CA ASN A 270 -8.34 -9.34 16.90
C ASN A 270 -9.80 -8.91 16.74
N THR A 271 -10.63 -9.67 16.02
CA THR A 271 -12.03 -9.29 15.71
C THR A 271 -13.03 -10.35 16.18
N LYS A 272 -14.33 -10.06 16.03
CA LYS A 272 -15.45 -10.95 16.40
C LYS A 272 -16.11 -11.64 15.20
N PHE A 273 -15.57 -11.49 13.99
CA PHE A 273 -16.14 -12.06 12.76
C PHE A 273 -16.22 -13.60 12.80
N SER A 274 -17.34 -14.17 12.38
CA SER A 274 -17.50 -15.62 12.17
C SER A 274 -17.37 -15.96 10.69
N VAL A 275 -16.80 -17.12 10.40
CA VAL A 275 -16.47 -17.54 9.03
C VAL A 275 -17.55 -18.46 8.51
N VAL A 276 -18.06 -18.17 7.31
CA VAL A 276 -19.12 -18.94 6.65
C VAL A 276 -18.54 -19.65 5.42
N THR A 277 -18.79 -20.95 5.31
CA THR A 277 -18.33 -21.83 4.22
C THR A 277 -19.49 -22.57 3.59
N LEU A 278 -19.32 -22.96 2.32
CA LEU A 278 -20.24 -23.87 1.65
C LEU A 278 -19.94 -25.33 2.03
N LYS A 279 -20.98 -26.15 2.22
CA LYS A 279 -20.87 -27.60 2.44
C LYS A 279 -20.15 -28.33 1.29
N ASP A 280 -19.46 -29.42 1.62
CA ASP A 280 -18.65 -30.27 0.73
C ASP A 280 -17.50 -29.55 -0.03
N SER A 281 -17.25 -28.27 0.29
CA SER A 281 -16.18 -27.46 -0.30
C SER A 281 -14.80 -27.73 0.31
N ILE A 282 -13.75 -27.19 -0.31
CA ILE A 282 -12.40 -27.20 0.29
C ILE A 282 -12.41 -26.54 1.66
N GLY A 283 -13.17 -25.47 1.87
CA GLY A 283 -13.24 -24.75 3.15
C GLY A 283 -13.73 -25.63 4.31
N GLU A 284 -14.76 -26.45 4.08
CA GLU A 284 -15.24 -27.39 5.09
C GLU A 284 -14.21 -28.52 5.34
N ILE A 285 -13.61 -29.06 4.29
CA ILE A 285 -12.55 -30.08 4.41
C ILE A 285 -11.35 -29.53 5.19
N LEU A 286 -10.96 -28.28 4.93
CA LEU A 286 -9.89 -27.56 5.59
C LEU A 286 -10.17 -27.38 7.10
N PHE A 287 -11.38 -26.96 7.49
CA PHE A 287 -11.79 -26.83 8.89
C PHE A 287 -11.93 -28.17 9.64
N LYS A 288 -12.00 -29.28 8.90
CA LYS A 288 -12.00 -30.65 9.44
C LYS A 288 -10.59 -31.25 9.56
N VAL A 289 -9.70 -30.94 8.61
CA VAL A 289 -8.37 -31.59 8.47
C VAL A 289 -7.23 -30.77 9.09
N LEU A 290 -7.27 -29.43 9.02
CA LEU A 290 -6.20 -28.60 9.59
C LEU A 290 -6.37 -28.40 11.10
N THR A 291 -5.25 -28.53 11.82
CA THR A 291 -5.14 -28.41 13.28
C THR A 291 -4.36 -27.16 13.72
N THR A 292 -4.15 -26.19 12.83
CA THR A 292 -3.55 -24.88 13.12
C THR A 292 -4.29 -24.18 14.26
N ASP A 293 -3.59 -23.51 15.20
CA ASP A 293 -4.25 -22.92 16.37
C ASP A 293 -5.33 -21.90 16.00
N SER A 294 -5.15 -21.12 14.93
CA SER A 294 -6.18 -20.21 14.41
C SER A 294 -7.49 -20.93 14.06
N ILE A 295 -7.45 -22.12 13.47
CA ILE A 295 -8.63 -22.95 13.16
C ILE A 295 -9.16 -23.64 14.43
N VAL A 296 -8.29 -24.18 15.29
CA VAL A 296 -8.68 -24.81 16.56
C VAL A 296 -9.38 -23.81 17.49
N ARG A 297 -8.90 -22.57 17.54
CA ARG A 297 -9.47 -21.45 18.30
C ARG A 297 -10.80 -20.98 17.72
N ALA A 298 -10.90 -20.83 16.41
CA ALA A 298 -12.17 -20.52 15.74
C ALA A 298 -13.23 -21.61 15.99
N LYS A 299 -12.82 -22.88 15.97
CA LYS A 299 -13.67 -24.04 16.30
C LYS A 299 -14.11 -24.07 17.76
N LYS A 300 -13.18 -23.86 18.72
CA LYS A 300 -13.51 -23.74 20.16
C LYS A 300 -14.49 -22.61 20.46
N SER A 301 -14.47 -21.53 19.67
CA SER A 301 -15.37 -20.37 19.81
C SER A 301 -16.65 -20.47 18.96
N ASN A 302 -16.91 -21.60 18.29
CA ASN A 302 -18.02 -21.80 17.35
C ASN A 302 -18.13 -20.72 16.25
N ARG A 303 -17.00 -20.11 15.87
CA ARG A 303 -16.89 -19.08 14.82
C ARG A 303 -16.72 -19.65 13.41
N LEU A 304 -16.95 -20.96 13.22
CA LEU A 304 -16.88 -21.65 11.93
C LEU A 304 -18.27 -22.20 11.59
N ILE A 305 -18.84 -21.73 10.49
CA ILE A 305 -20.21 -22.00 10.05
C ILE A 305 -20.17 -22.64 8.65
N VAL A 306 -21.01 -23.66 8.44
CA VAL A 306 -21.15 -24.36 7.17
C VAL A 306 -22.60 -24.27 6.72
N GLU A 307 -22.86 -23.64 5.57
CA GLU A 307 -24.19 -23.48 4.99
C GLU A 307 -24.42 -24.47 3.84
N SER A 308 -25.69 -24.78 3.57
CA SER A 308 -26.06 -25.83 2.61
C SER A 308 -26.00 -25.35 1.15
N THR A 309 -26.39 -24.10 0.90
CA THR A 309 -26.40 -23.48 -0.42
C THR A 309 -25.61 -22.17 -0.47
N LEU A 310 -25.20 -21.79 -1.67
CA LEU A 310 -24.50 -20.53 -1.92
C LEU A 310 -25.43 -19.31 -1.73
N GLN A 311 -26.75 -19.47 -1.86
CA GLN A 311 -27.74 -18.40 -1.64
C GLN A 311 -27.91 -18.09 -0.14
N GLU A 312 -28.13 -19.10 0.71
CA GLU A 312 -28.19 -18.94 2.18
C GLU A 312 -26.92 -18.26 2.73
N MET A 313 -25.76 -18.65 2.22
CA MET A 313 -24.46 -18.06 2.58
C MET A 313 -24.40 -16.56 2.23
N HIS A 314 -24.85 -16.16 1.04
CA HIS A 314 -24.89 -14.74 0.66
C HIS A 314 -25.92 -13.97 1.50
N GLU A 315 -27.14 -14.50 1.69
CA GLU A 315 -28.16 -13.89 2.55
C GLU A 315 -27.61 -13.56 3.95
N LYS A 316 -27.03 -14.56 4.61
CA LYS A 316 -26.52 -14.46 5.98
C LYS A 316 -25.44 -13.38 6.14
N ILE A 317 -24.62 -13.18 5.12
CA ILE A 317 -23.53 -12.19 5.12
C ILE A 317 -24.08 -10.80 4.76
N CYS A 318 -24.88 -10.69 3.70
CA CYS A 318 -25.50 -9.43 3.29
C CYS A 318 -26.43 -8.84 4.37
N SER A 319 -27.12 -9.68 5.16
CA SER A 319 -27.96 -9.23 6.28
C SER A 319 -27.18 -8.77 7.52
N LEU A 320 -25.94 -9.23 7.73
CA LEU A 320 -25.17 -9.00 8.96
C LEU A 320 -23.67 -8.74 8.65
N PRO A 321 -23.35 -7.63 7.96
CA PRO A 321 -22.03 -7.37 7.39
C PRO A 321 -20.93 -7.26 8.45
N ASP A 322 -21.21 -6.67 9.62
CA ASP A 322 -20.25 -6.52 10.73
C ASP A 322 -19.97 -7.82 11.52
N LYS A 323 -20.54 -8.97 11.10
CA LYS A 323 -20.44 -10.24 11.84
C LYS A 323 -19.90 -11.42 11.06
N TYR A 324 -20.00 -11.44 9.72
CA TYR A 324 -19.68 -12.62 8.92
C TYR A 324 -18.70 -12.34 7.79
N ALA A 325 -17.77 -13.29 7.59
CA ALA A 325 -16.88 -13.33 6.44
C ALA A 325 -17.13 -14.62 5.64
N MET A 326 -17.30 -14.50 4.32
CA MET A 326 -17.37 -15.63 3.40
C MET A 326 -15.98 -16.23 3.23
N PHE A 327 -15.86 -17.55 3.22
CA PHE A 327 -14.62 -18.25 2.90
C PHE A 327 -14.86 -19.16 1.70
N GLN A 328 -14.45 -18.69 0.53
CA GLN A 328 -14.81 -19.27 -0.76
C GLN A 328 -13.67 -19.13 -1.78
N ASN A 329 -13.71 -19.95 -2.83
CA ASN A 329 -12.77 -19.91 -3.95
C ASN A 329 -12.99 -18.67 -4.86
N GLU A 330 -11.90 -18.09 -5.35
CA GLU A 330 -11.85 -16.95 -6.28
C GLU A 330 -12.73 -17.18 -7.52
N GLU A 331 -12.69 -18.38 -8.11
CA GLU A 331 -13.50 -18.70 -9.30
C GLU A 331 -15.01 -18.64 -9.02
N THR A 332 -15.45 -19.14 -7.86
CA THR A 332 -16.87 -19.20 -7.51
C THR A 332 -17.40 -17.83 -7.12
N HIS A 333 -16.56 -16.98 -6.52
CA HIS A 333 -16.90 -15.58 -6.28
C HIS A 333 -16.92 -14.76 -7.60
N LYS A 334 -15.99 -14.98 -8.54
CA LYS A 334 -16.04 -14.31 -9.86
C LYS A 334 -17.29 -14.63 -10.68
N VAL A 335 -17.81 -15.84 -10.54
CA VAL A 335 -19.03 -16.28 -11.24
C VAL A 335 -20.32 -15.92 -10.48
N ASN A 336 -20.34 -16.01 -9.14
CA ASN A 336 -21.56 -15.94 -8.33
C ASN A 336 -21.56 -14.86 -7.22
N GLY A 337 -20.51 -14.05 -7.10
CA GLY A 337 -20.23 -13.21 -5.93
C GLY A 337 -21.15 -11.99 -5.74
N GLU A 338 -22.00 -11.69 -6.71
CA GLU A 338 -22.94 -10.55 -6.68
C GLU A 338 -24.42 -11.01 -6.62
N ILE A 339 -24.70 -12.28 -6.29
CA ILE A 339 -26.07 -12.83 -6.32
C ILE A 339 -27.07 -12.08 -5.40
N LYS A 340 -26.60 -11.35 -4.37
CA LYS A 340 -27.45 -10.48 -3.51
C LYS A 340 -26.83 -9.15 -3.08
N CYS A 341 -25.53 -9.09 -2.80
CA CYS A 341 -24.84 -7.86 -2.46
C CYS A 341 -23.39 -7.91 -2.95
N HIS A 342 -22.76 -6.74 -3.10
CA HIS A 342 -21.33 -6.65 -3.38
C HIS A 342 -20.52 -7.14 -2.18
N LEU A 343 -19.50 -7.95 -2.44
CA LEU A 343 -18.56 -8.50 -1.46
C LEU A 343 -17.13 -8.29 -1.96
N ILE A 344 -16.26 -7.73 -1.13
CA ILE A 344 -14.85 -7.48 -1.47
C ILE A 344 -13.94 -8.57 -0.90
N ASN A 345 -12.89 -8.94 -1.65
CA ASN A 345 -11.80 -9.76 -1.12
C ASN A 345 -11.03 -8.99 -0.04
N ILE A 346 -10.75 -9.65 1.08
CA ILE A 346 -9.88 -9.14 2.14
C ILE A 346 -8.69 -10.06 2.33
N GLY A 347 -7.50 -9.46 2.23
CA GLY A 347 -6.25 -10.05 2.69
C GLY A 347 -5.56 -10.97 1.69
N GLU A 348 -4.58 -11.70 2.23
CA GLU A 348 -3.88 -12.77 1.52
C GLU A 348 -4.75 -14.02 1.34
N GLU A 349 -4.47 -14.79 0.29
CA GLU A 349 -5.08 -16.10 0.05
C GLU A 349 -4.69 -17.11 1.15
N PHE A 350 -5.65 -17.91 1.63
CA PHE A 350 -5.38 -18.91 2.65
C PHE A 350 -4.64 -20.12 2.07
N ILE A 351 -5.05 -20.55 0.88
CA ILE A 351 -4.41 -21.65 0.14
C ILE A 351 -4.63 -21.49 -1.36
N ARG A 352 -3.59 -21.80 -2.14
CA ARG A 352 -3.69 -22.00 -3.60
C ARG A 352 -3.98 -23.46 -3.88
N THR A 353 -5.01 -23.71 -4.67
CA THR A 353 -5.31 -25.04 -5.23
C THR A 353 -5.34 -24.94 -6.75
N TRP A 354 -5.14 -26.06 -7.43
CA TRP A 354 -5.29 -26.14 -8.88
C TRP A 354 -6.63 -26.77 -9.22
N VAL A 355 -7.30 -26.30 -10.27
CA VAL A 355 -8.48 -26.95 -10.82
C VAL A 355 -8.07 -27.89 -11.94
N THR A 356 -8.63 -29.10 -11.92
CA THR A 356 -8.27 -30.25 -12.75
C THR A 356 -9.54 -31.01 -13.13
N SER A 357 -9.46 -31.96 -14.07
CA SER A 357 -10.43 -33.06 -14.10
C SER A 357 -9.98 -34.19 -13.18
N GLY A 358 -10.94 -34.86 -12.56
CA GLY A 358 -10.72 -36.15 -11.91
C GLY A 358 -10.88 -37.27 -12.91
N ILE A 359 -9.88 -38.12 -13.07
CA ILE A 359 -9.89 -39.28 -13.95
C ILE A 359 -9.86 -40.54 -13.07
N VAL A 360 -10.56 -41.60 -13.51
CA VAL A 360 -10.58 -42.89 -12.81
C VAL A 360 -9.15 -43.45 -12.67
N ARG A 361 -8.87 -44.10 -11.54
CA ARG A 361 -7.52 -44.60 -11.21
C ARG A 361 -7.05 -45.65 -12.22
N ASN A 362 -5.77 -45.62 -12.57
CA ASN A 362 -5.14 -46.50 -13.57
C ASN A 362 -5.72 -46.36 -15.00
N PHE A 363 -6.35 -45.23 -15.34
CA PHE A 363 -6.92 -45.05 -16.68
C PHE A 363 -5.85 -45.06 -17.79
N LYS A 364 -5.89 -46.08 -18.66
CA LYS A 364 -4.89 -46.42 -19.67
C LYS A 364 -4.45 -45.23 -20.55
N TYR A 365 -5.38 -44.36 -20.94
CA TYR A 365 -5.12 -43.26 -21.88
C TYR A 365 -5.05 -41.87 -21.21
N LYS A 366 -4.86 -41.81 -19.89
CA LYS A 366 -4.77 -40.56 -19.13
C LYS A 366 -3.77 -39.57 -19.75
N ARG A 367 -2.60 -40.07 -20.12
CA ARG A 367 -1.52 -39.28 -20.76
C ARG A 367 -1.98 -38.59 -22.06
N THR A 368 -2.83 -39.25 -22.86
CA THR A 368 -3.39 -38.65 -24.09
C THR A 368 -4.33 -37.49 -23.75
N ILE A 369 -5.14 -37.61 -22.69
CA ILE A 369 -6.00 -36.53 -22.19
C ILE A 369 -5.16 -35.37 -21.67
N ASP A 370 -4.13 -35.66 -20.85
CA ASP A 370 -3.19 -34.67 -20.33
C ASP A 370 -2.49 -33.88 -21.45
N VAL A 371 -2.06 -34.55 -22.53
CA VAL A 371 -1.47 -33.90 -23.72
C VAL A 371 -2.51 -33.11 -24.53
N GLY A 372 -3.77 -33.58 -24.59
CA GLY A 372 -4.87 -32.80 -25.17
C GLY A 372 -5.12 -31.48 -24.41
N ILE A 373 -5.15 -31.55 -23.09
CA ILE A 373 -5.31 -30.37 -22.21
C ILE A 373 -4.13 -29.40 -22.39
N LEU A 374 -2.88 -29.91 -22.45
CA LEU A 374 -1.70 -29.08 -22.71
C LEU A 374 -1.80 -28.34 -24.05
N LYS A 375 -2.25 -28.99 -25.13
CA LYS A 375 -2.47 -28.32 -26.42
C LYS A 375 -3.53 -27.21 -26.35
N LEU A 376 -4.62 -27.41 -25.59
CA LEU A 376 -5.63 -26.37 -25.38
C LEU A 376 -5.09 -25.16 -24.57
N ILE A 377 -4.09 -25.38 -23.72
CA ILE A 377 -3.36 -24.32 -22.99
C ILE A 377 -2.37 -23.62 -23.93
N GLU A 378 -1.52 -24.37 -24.64
CA GLU A 378 -0.47 -23.86 -25.54
C GLU A 378 -1.01 -23.03 -26.71
N VAL A 379 -2.17 -23.39 -27.25
CA VAL A 379 -2.86 -22.64 -28.33
C VAL A 379 -3.66 -21.45 -27.78
N GLY A 380 -3.76 -21.28 -26.45
CA GLY A 380 -4.53 -20.19 -25.82
C GLY A 380 -6.05 -20.36 -25.87
N LEU A 381 -6.55 -21.52 -26.34
CA LEU A 381 -7.99 -21.82 -26.34
C LEU A 381 -8.55 -21.81 -24.91
N LEU A 382 -7.80 -22.33 -23.93
CA LEU A 382 -8.25 -22.32 -22.54
C LEU A 382 -8.38 -20.91 -21.94
N SER A 383 -7.53 -19.94 -22.32
CA SER A 383 -7.73 -18.55 -21.89
C SER A 383 -8.95 -17.94 -22.58
N ALA A 384 -9.11 -18.09 -23.90
CA ALA A 384 -10.29 -17.59 -24.60
C ALA A 384 -11.62 -18.16 -24.07
N LEU A 385 -11.63 -19.43 -23.64
CA LEU A 385 -12.76 -20.05 -22.94
C LEU A 385 -12.95 -19.47 -21.53
N LYS A 386 -11.87 -19.33 -20.76
CA LYS A 386 -11.92 -18.74 -19.42
C LYS A 386 -12.47 -17.31 -19.46
N ASP A 387 -12.02 -16.49 -20.40
CA ASP A 387 -12.45 -15.11 -20.51
C ASP A 387 -13.93 -15.05 -20.91
N ARG A 388 -14.36 -15.90 -21.86
CA ARG A 388 -15.79 -16.07 -22.23
C ARG A 388 -16.70 -16.45 -21.04
N TRP A 389 -16.25 -17.34 -20.16
CA TRP A 389 -17.12 -17.97 -19.14
C TRP A 389 -16.91 -17.49 -17.69
N MET A 390 -15.77 -16.87 -17.37
CA MET A 390 -15.48 -16.28 -16.04
C MET A 390 -15.42 -14.75 -16.06
N GLU A 391 -15.06 -14.10 -17.18
CA GLU A 391 -14.98 -12.65 -17.24
C GLU A 391 -16.36 -12.03 -17.49
N ASN A 392 -17.18 -12.09 -16.44
CA ASN A 392 -18.36 -11.27 -16.32
C ASN A 392 -17.97 -9.80 -16.58
N LYS A 393 -18.57 -9.19 -17.62
CA LYS A 393 -18.49 -7.75 -17.89
C LYS A 393 -19.33 -6.99 -16.87
N PHE A 394 -18.89 -7.00 -15.61
CA PHE A 394 -19.57 -6.40 -14.48
C PHE A 394 -19.78 -4.90 -14.71
N LYS A 395 -21.06 -4.49 -14.75
CA LYS A 395 -21.46 -3.08 -14.89
C LYS A 395 -21.22 -2.24 -13.62
N GLN A 396 -20.75 -2.84 -12.52
CA GLN A 396 -20.63 -2.16 -11.22
C GLN A 396 -19.65 -0.98 -11.19
N TYR A 397 -18.76 -0.84 -12.19
CA TYR A 397 -17.90 0.33 -12.33
C TYR A 397 -18.65 1.67 -12.48
N GLU A 398 -19.95 1.67 -12.82
CA GLU A 398 -20.74 2.90 -12.96
C GLU A 398 -21.31 3.46 -11.65
N ASP A 399 -21.44 2.67 -10.57
CA ASP A 399 -22.13 3.10 -9.34
C ASP A 399 -21.17 3.67 -8.27
N ASP A 400 -19.99 3.07 -8.09
CA ASP A 400 -18.93 3.64 -7.23
C ASP A 400 -18.15 4.80 -7.90
N GLN A 401 -18.36 5.04 -9.20
CA GLN A 401 -17.89 6.27 -9.87
C GLN A 401 -18.86 7.45 -9.73
N LYS A 402 -20.09 7.25 -9.22
CA LYS A 402 -21.00 8.36 -8.93
C LYS A 402 -20.53 9.08 -7.66
N PRO A 403 -20.28 10.40 -7.69
CA PRO A 403 -19.94 11.15 -6.48
C PRO A 403 -21.14 11.13 -5.53
N LYS A 404 -20.99 10.40 -4.42
CA LYS A 404 -22.02 10.31 -3.38
C LYS A 404 -22.16 11.69 -2.70
N PRO A 405 -23.39 12.15 -2.39
CA PRO A 405 -23.60 13.44 -1.75
C PRO A 405 -22.99 13.47 -0.35
N ILE A 406 -22.63 14.65 0.13
CA ILE A 406 -22.10 14.83 1.49
C ILE A 406 -23.22 14.57 2.50
N GLU A 407 -22.99 13.63 3.43
CA GLU A 407 -23.95 13.21 4.44
C GLU A 407 -23.81 14.04 5.73
N LEU A 408 -24.91 14.19 6.48
CA LEU A 408 -24.95 14.99 7.72
C LEU A 408 -23.88 14.56 8.75
N HIS A 409 -23.56 13.26 8.80
CA HIS A 409 -22.51 12.70 9.68
C HIS A 409 -21.15 13.35 9.42
N GLN A 410 -20.78 13.53 8.14
CA GLN A 410 -19.49 14.08 7.72
C GLN A 410 -19.33 15.56 8.08
N VAL A 411 -20.45 16.28 8.26
CA VAL A 411 -20.52 17.71 8.64
C VAL A 411 -20.78 17.88 10.14
N SER A 412 -21.09 16.80 10.86
CA SER A 412 -21.53 16.84 12.27
C SER A 412 -20.55 17.57 13.19
N LEU A 413 -19.24 17.36 13.03
CA LEU A 413 -18.21 18.02 13.84
C LEU A 413 -18.20 19.55 13.67
N ILE A 414 -18.57 20.08 12.49
CA ILE A 414 -18.68 21.54 12.26
C ILE A 414 -19.90 22.09 13.01
N ILE A 415 -21.04 21.39 12.95
CA ILE A 415 -22.26 21.77 13.66
C ILE A 415 -22.02 21.71 15.18
N VAL A 416 -21.38 20.65 15.67
CA VAL A 416 -20.98 20.49 17.08
C VAL A 416 -20.00 21.59 17.48
N MET A 417 -18.99 21.92 16.67
CA MET A 417 -18.06 23.03 16.95
C MET A 417 -18.79 24.38 17.04
N MET A 418 -19.77 24.64 16.17
CA MET A 418 -20.60 25.85 16.24
C MET A 418 -21.44 25.89 17.52
N CYS A 419 -22.10 24.79 17.87
CA CYS A 419 -22.87 24.69 19.12
C CYS A 419 -21.98 24.81 20.36
N CYS A 420 -20.83 24.14 20.39
CA CYS A 420 -19.83 24.29 21.44
C CYS A 420 -19.30 25.72 21.50
N GLY A 421 -19.06 26.40 20.38
CA GLY A 421 -18.65 27.79 20.34
C GLY A 421 -19.71 28.74 20.93
N ALA A 422 -20.99 28.53 20.63
CA ALA A 422 -22.09 29.29 21.22
C ALA A 422 -22.24 29.01 22.74
N ILE A 423 -22.13 27.75 23.17
CA ILE A 423 -22.14 27.38 24.58
C ILE A 423 -20.91 27.97 25.30
N ILE A 424 -19.73 27.92 24.70
CA ILE A 424 -18.49 28.50 25.24
C ILE A 424 -18.60 30.02 25.30
N ALA A 425 -19.21 30.71 24.35
CA ALA A 425 -19.45 32.16 24.44
C ALA A 425 -20.40 32.51 25.60
N LEU A 426 -21.49 31.74 25.77
CA LEU A 426 -22.44 31.90 26.88
C LEU A 426 -21.78 31.59 28.23
N VAL A 427 -20.97 30.53 28.29
CA VAL A 427 -20.19 30.14 29.47
C VAL A 427 -19.08 31.15 29.76
N ILE A 428 -18.40 31.73 28.75
CA ILE A 428 -17.43 32.82 28.93
C ILE A 428 -18.14 34.05 29.48
N PHE A 429 -19.33 34.41 29.01
CA PHE A 429 -20.12 35.52 29.57
C PHE A 429 -20.50 35.28 31.05
N ILE A 430 -20.85 34.05 31.42
CA ILE A 430 -21.06 33.64 32.82
C ILE A 430 -19.74 33.61 33.61
N ILE A 431 -18.63 33.22 32.98
CA ILE A 431 -17.30 33.17 33.59
C ILE A 431 -16.69 34.56 33.73
N GLU A 432 -16.97 35.54 32.88
CA GLU A 432 -16.60 36.94 33.11
C GLU A 432 -17.35 37.49 34.33
N LYS A 433 -18.63 37.13 34.49
CA LYS A 433 -19.41 37.40 35.70
C LYS A 433 -18.85 36.73 36.96
N ILE A 434 -18.27 35.53 36.85
CA ILE A 434 -17.77 34.74 38.00
C ILE A 434 -16.29 35.00 38.30
N VAL A 435 -15.42 35.20 37.30
CA VAL A 435 -13.98 35.52 37.47
C VAL A 435 -13.78 36.97 37.89
N PHE A 436 -14.73 37.86 37.60
CA PHE A 436 -14.86 39.12 38.33
C PHE A 436 -15.00 38.92 39.85
N ALA A 437 -15.63 37.81 40.29
CA ALA A 437 -15.81 37.44 41.69
C ALA A 437 -14.78 36.41 42.23
N TYR A 438 -14.01 35.75 41.37
CA TYR A 438 -13.09 34.63 41.71
C TYR A 438 -11.68 34.80 41.10
N LYS A 439 -11.16 36.03 41.05
CA LYS A 439 -9.74 36.28 40.72
C LYS A 439 -8.81 35.98 41.91
N GLN A 440 -8.99 34.81 42.51
CA GLN A 440 -8.43 34.40 43.78
C GLN A 440 -8.14 32.89 43.75
N GLU A 441 -6.85 32.53 43.63
CA GLU A 441 -6.28 31.17 43.84
C GLU A 441 -6.64 30.11 42.75
N GLN A 442 -5.85 29.09 42.36
CA GLN A 442 -4.51 28.52 42.71
C GLN A 442 -3.96 27.68 41.48
N TYR A 443 -2.82 26.96 41.54
CA TYR A 443 -2.23 26.22 40.37
C TYR A 443 -1.27 25.01 40.68
N LEU A 444 -1.13 24.06 39.69
CA LEU A 444 0.02 23.15 39.32
C LEU A 444 0.26 21.68 39.86
N VAL A 445 -0.27 20.67 39.14
CA VAL A 445 0.35 19.58 38.28
C VAL A 445 1.76 18.93 38.53
N HIS A 446 1.94 17.57 38.34
CA HIS A 446 2.99 16.85 37.49
C HIS A 446 3.09 15.27 37.55
N PHE A 447 4.12 14.61 36.92
CA PHE A 447 4.23 13.18 36.41
C PHE A 447 5.46 12.35 37.02
N TYR A 448 6.03 11.20 36.56
CA TYR A 448 5.99 10.25 35.38
C TYR A 448 6.79 8.90 35.64
N ASP A 449 6.91 7.94 34.67
CA ASP A 449 8.15 7.20 34.16
C ASP A 449 8.11 5.64 33.85
N ASN A 450 9.23 5.00 33.39
CA ASN A 450 9.35 3.82 32.46
C ASN A 450 10.30 2.61 32.84
N ASN A 451 10.41 1.55 31.99
CA ASN A 451 11.48 0.50 31.95
C ASN A 451 11.52 -0.38 30.64
N MET A 452 12.55 -1.23 30.37
CA MET A 452 12.81 -1.91 29.04
C MET A 452 13.33 -3.39 28.98
N LYS A 453 13.43 -3.98 27.75
CA LYS A 453 13.83 -5.38 27.39
C LYS A 453 14.67 -5.49 26.08
N ILE A 454 15.23 -6.67 25.78
CA ILE A 454 15.93 -7.03 24.50
C ILE A 454 14.93 -7.47 23.41
N THR A 455 15.18 -7.12 22.13
CA THR A 455 14.32 -7.39 20.96
C THR A 455 15.11 -7.53 19.64
N GLY A 456 14.51 -8.07 18.58
CA GLY A 456 14.97 -7.94 17.18
C GLY A 456 15.08 -9.25 16.39
N PHE A 457 14.73 -9.20 15.10
CA PHE A 457 14.54 -10.35 14.19
C PHE A 457 15.55 -11.51 14.28
N CYS A 458 16.86 -11.25 14.29
CA CYS A 458 17.85 -12.35 14.41
C CYS A 458 17.90 -12.92 15.84
N GLY A 459 17.66 -12.11 16.87
CA GLY A 459 17.49 -12.59 18.24
C GLY A 459 16.20 -13.42 18.39
N GLU A 460 15.11 -13.00 17.73
CA GLU A 460 13.86 -13.76 17.68
C GLU A 460 14.03 -15.11 16.95
N ILE A 461 14.73 -15.16 15.81
CA ILE A 461 15.08 -16.43 15.15
C ILE A 461 15.92 -17.33 16.06
N TRP A 462 16.93 -16.80 16.75
CA TRP A 462 17.74 -17.61 17.65
C TRP A 462 16.99 -18.04 18.91
N ASN A 463 16.05 -17.24 19.44
CA ASN A 463 15.12 -17.65 20.49
C ASN A 463 14.21 -18.80 20.01
N LEU A 464 13.68 -18.71 18.80
CA LEU A 464 12.83 -19.75 18.21
C LEU A 464 13.59 -21.05 17.91
N LEU A 465 14.85 -20.96 17.45
CA LEU A 465 15.73 -22.12 17.30
C LEU A 465 16.12 -22.72 18.66
N SER A 466 16.34 -21.87 19.67
CA SER A 466 16.62 -22.25 21.06
C SER A 466 15.44 -23.03 21.66
N GLU A 467 14.20 -22.59 21.39
CA GLU A 467 12.97 -23.30 21.78
C GLU A 467 12.73 -24.58 20.95
N SER A 468 12.93 -24.55 19.62
CA SER A 468 12.56 -25.66 18.74
C SER A 468 13.57 -26.83 18.71
N LEU A 469 14.86 -26.53 18.81
CA LEU A 469 15.95 -27.50 18.91
C LEU A 469 16.40 -27.73 20.37
N ASN A 470 15.73 -27.08 21.33
CA ASN A 470 15.89 -27.22 22.78
C ASN A 470 17.35 -27.05 23.27
N PHE A 471 17.93 -25.88 23.00
CA PHE A 471 19.23 -25.46 23.53
C PHE A 471 19.14 -24.06 24.13
N THR A 472 19.93 -23.71 25.15
CA THR A 472 19.87 -22.40 25.81
C THR A 472 20.79 -21.36 25.17
N LEU A 473 20.29 -20.14 24.93
CA LEU A 473 21.12 -19.00 24.52
C LEU A 473 21.87 -18.35 25.69
N GLN A 474 23.14 -18.00 25.45
CA GLN A 474 23.88 -17.06 26.28
C GLN A 474 24.29 -15.86 25.41
N LEU A 475 23.70 -14.69 25.68
CA LEU A 475 23.90 -13.48 24.87
C LEU A 475 25.20 -12.76 25.24
N VAL A 476 26.31 -13.21 24.68
CA VAL A 476 27.61 -12.52 24.80
C VAL A 476 27.65 -11.34 23.83
N LYS A 477 27.68 -10.11 24.37
CA LYS A 477 27.91 -8.90 23.56
C LYS A 477 29.41 -8.79 23.24
N ALA A 478 29.77 -9.01 21.98
CA ALA A 478 31.11 -8.66 21.48
C ALA A 478 31.33 -7.14 21.52
N ASN A 479 32.54 -6.71 21.86
CA ASN A 479 32.96 -5.31 21.67
C ASN A 479 33.18 -5.06 20.17
N LEU A 480 32.71 -3.91 19.67
CA LEU A 480 32.80 -3.56 18.26
C LEU A 480 34.08 -2.75 18.01
N ASP A 481 35.10 -3.43 17.51
CA ASP A 481 36.13 -2.85 16.63
C ASP A 481 36.41 -3.87 15.51
N ASP A 482 36.50 -3.38 14.27
CA ASP A 482 36.71 -4.10 13.00
C ASP A 482 35.72 -5.23 12.60
N GLN A 483 35.24 -5.18 11.35
CA GLN A 483 34.57 -6.28 10.63
C GLN A 483 35.36 -6.63 9.35
N GLY A 484 36.57 -7.18 9.53
CA GLY A 484 37.62 -7.20 8.51
C GLY A 484 37.25 -7.70 7.10
N VAL A 485 37.68 -6.94 6.10
CA VAL A 485 37.66 -7.29 4.67
C VAL A 485 38.95 -8.04 4.31
N PRO A 486 38.90 -9.15 3.52
CA PRO A 486 40.11 -9.89 3.16
C PRO A 486 41.10 -9.06 2.32
N GLN A 487 42.40 -9.25 2.59
CA GLN A 487 43.50 -8.69 1.80
C GLN A 487 43.96 -9.71 0.75
N LYS A 488 44.55 -9.23 -0.35
CA LYS A 488 44.62 -9.97 -1.62
C LYS A 488 45.60 -11.15 -1.64
N ASP A 489 46.55 -11.18 -0.72
CA ASP A 489 47.67 -12.12 -0.72
C ASP A 489 47.72 -12.92 0.60
N ALA A 490 47.79 -14.25 0.48
CA ALA A 490 48.05 -15.21 1.57
C ALA A 490 47.11 -15.18 2.81
N LEU A 491 45.83 -15.52 2.61
CA LEU A 491 45.02 -16.40 3.50
C LEU A 491 44.94 -16.10 5.03
N SER A 492 45.26 -14.88 5.49
CA SER A 492 45.25 -14.52 6.92
C SER A 492 44.15 -13.51 7.25
N PHE A 493 43.12 -13.94 8.00
CA PHE A 493 42.10 -13.06 8.58
C PHE A 493 42.56 -12.60 9.97
N LYS A 494 42.94 -11.32 10.12
CA LYS A 494 43.46 -10.80 11.40
C LYS A 494 42.36 -10.26 12.33
N ASN A 495 41.42 -9.48 11.83
CA ASN A 495 40.42 -8.76 12.62
C ASN A 495 38.98 -9.09 12.15
N GLY A 496 37.99 -9.01 13.04
CA GLY A 496 36.57 -9.31 12.77
C GLY A 496 35.98 -10.50 13.55
N LEU A 497 34.67 -10.74 13.37
CA LEU A 497 33.98 -11.88 13.99
C LEU A 497 34.42 -13.24 13.40
N LEU A 498 34.86 -13.29 12.15
CA LEU A 498 35.33 -14.51 11.48
C LEU A 498 36.54 -15.16 12.19
N PRO A 499 37.57 -14.39 12.62
CA PRO A 499 38.60 -14.84 13.55
C PRO A 499 38.12 -15.56 14.83
N ILE A 500 36.95 -15.20 15.38
CA ILE A 500 36.40 -15.83 16.60
C ILE A 500 35.95 -17.27 16.29
N ILE A 501 35.32 -17.49 15.13
CA ILE A 501 35.05 -18.84 14.61
C ILE A 501 36.36 -19.58 14.29
N PHE A 502 37.35 -18.91 13.70
CA PHE A 502 38.66 -19.50 13.36
C PHE A 502 39.42 -20.02 14.60
N ARG A 503 39.17 -19.43 15.78
CA ARG A 503 39.75 -19.85 17.07
C ARG A 503 38.89 -20.84 17.86
N ASN A 504 37.74 -21.27 17.33
CA ASN A 504 36.71 -22.04 18.06
C ASN A 504 36.14 -21.35 19.32
N GLU A 505 36.24 -20.02 19.42
CA GLU A 505 35.77 -19.25 20.59
C GLU A 505 34.23 -19.10 20.60
N THR A 506 33.55 -19.19 19.45
CA THR A 506 32.08 -19.27 19.35
C THR A 506 31.60 -20.26 18.28
N ILE A 507 30.43 -20.88 18.51
CA ILE A 507 29.88 -21.96 17.67
C ILE A 507 29.18 -21.41 16.41
N ALA A 508 28.51 -20.26 16.52
CA ALA A 508 27.80 -19.64 15.41
C ALA A 508 27.75 -18.11 15.54
N ILE A 509 27.84 -17.41 14.41
CA ILE A 509 27.59 -15.97 14.31
C ILE A 509 26.17 -15.78 13.75
N ALA A 510 25.30 -15.15 14.55
CA ALA A 510 23.86 -15.02 14.26
C ALA A 510 23.51 -14.27 12.97
N LYS A 511 24.45 -13.51 12.40
CA LYS A 511 24.30 -12.81 11.12
C LYS A 511 25.66 -12.61 10.44
N LEU A 512 25.86 -13.27 9.31
CA LEU A 512 26.87 -12.94 8.30
C LEU A 512 26.18 -12.58 6.97
N GLN A 513 26.97 -12.11 6.00
CA GLN A 513 26.52 -11.82 4.65
C GLN A 513 27.55 -12.33 3.64
N SER A 514 27.13 -13.12 2.67
CA SER A 514 28.00 -13.73 1.66
C SER A 514 27.80 -13.12 0.27
N PHE A 515 28.91 -12.89 -0.42
CA PHE A 515 28.98 -12.37 -1.79
C PHE A 515 29.18 -13.51 -2.82
N SER A 516 30.00 -14.50 -2.46
CA SER A 516 30.11 -15.80 -3.13
C SER A 516 29.87 -16.94 -2.12
N PRO A 517 29.40 -18.12 -2.56
CA PRO A 517 29.23 -19.28 -1.67
C PRO A 517 30.56 -19.98 -1.33
N GLU A 518 31.62 -19.72 -2.10
CA GLU A 518 32.93 -20.37 -1.96
C GLU A 518 33.89 -19.55 -1.09
N LEU A 519 33.75 -19.68 0.22
CA LEU A 519 34.74 -19.20 1.21
C LEU A 519 35.36 -20.38 1.94
N ILE A 520 36.69 -20.50 1.84
CA ILE A 520 37.43 -21.72 2.23
C ILE A 520 37.38 -22.00 3.75
N ALA A 521 37.17 -20.97 4.58
CA ALA A 521 37.36 -21.02 6.04
C ALA A 521 36.12 -21.41 6.87
N THR A 522 34.90 -21.07 6.44
CA THR A 522 33.68 -21.18 7.26
C THR A 522 32.52 -21.77 6.47
N GLU A 523 31.63 -22.51 7.14
CA GLU A 523 30.40 -22.98 6.51
C GLU A 523 29.22 -22.06 6.80
N PHE A 524 28.53 -21.64 5.74
CA PHE A 524 27.29 -20.88 5.88
C PHE A 524 26.10 -21.81 6.11
N SER A 525 25.10 -21.31 6.84
CA SER A 525 23.76 -21.89 6.87
C SER A 525 23.05 -21.73 5.52
N ILE A 526 21.87 -22.35 5.37
CA ILE A 526 20.89 -21.92 4.36
C ILE A 526 20.65 -20.40 4.49
N PRO A 527 20.60 -19.64 3.36
CA PRO A 527 20.42 -18.20 3.41
C PRO A 527 19.00 -17.80 3.78
N PHE A 528 18.88 -17.06 4.88
CA PHE A 528 17.60 -16.60 5.44
C PHE A 528 16.84 -15.67 4.47
N TRP A 529 17.55 -14.76 3.79
CA TRP A 529 17.00 -13.98 2.68
C TRP A 529 18.09 -13.46 1.73
N THR A 530 17.68 -13.06 0.52
CA THR A 530 18.55 -12.33 -0.43
C THR A 530 18.56 -10.84 -0.10
N ASN A 531 19.76 -10.25 -0.11
CA ASN A 531 20.01 -8.86 0.24
C ASN A 531 20.70 -8.15 -0.93
N ARG A 532 20.11 -7.06 -1.44
CA ARG A 532 20.63 -6.33 -2.60
C ARG A 532 21.60 -5.24 -2.16
N ILE A 533 22.62 -4.97 -2.95
CA ILE A 533 23.47 -3.79 -2.78
C ILE A 533 22.99 -2.72 -3.76
N GLN A 534 22.64 -1.55 -3.23
CA GLN A 534 21.97 -0.48 -3.96
C GLN A 534 22.55 0.89 -3.62
N LEU A 535 22.35 1.82 -4.55
CA LEU A 535 22.64 3.24 -4.37
C LEU A 535 21.45 3.89 -3.67
N TYR A 536 21.73 4.56 -2.55
CA TYR A 536 20.75 5.29 -1.76
C TYR A 536 21.16 6.75 -1.68
N ILE A 537 20.29 7.66 -2.12
CA ILE A 537 20.50 9.10 -1.97
C ILE A 537 19.56 9.67 -0.93
N HIS A 538 19.98 10.73 -0.24
CA HIS A 538 19.04 11.50 0.55
C HIS A 538 17.98 12.10 -0.38
N ARG A 539 16.71 11.80 -0.10
CA ARG A 539 15.57 12.43 -0.75
C ARG A 539 15.42 13.85 -0.21
N GLU A 540 16.25 14.76 -0.72
CA GLU A 540 15.99 16.19 -0.61
C GLU A 540 14.61 16.48 -1.19
N THR A 541 13.62 16.71 -0.32
CA THR A 541 12.34 17.30 -0.71
C THR A 541 12.62 18.77 -1.04
N ILE A 542 13.02 19.02 -2.28
CA ILE A 542 13.20 20.37 -2.81
C ILE A 542 11.80 20.99 -2.92
N TYR A 543 11.36 21.59 -1.82
CA TYR A 543 10.26 22.55 -1.83
C TYR A 543 10.72 23.74 -2.67
N ASP A 544 10.21 23.81 -3.90
CA ASP A 544 10.39 24.96 -4.77
C ASP A 544 9.71 26.15 -4.11
N ASN A 545 10.48 27.05 -3.48
CA ASN A 545 9.93 28.19 -2.74
C ASN A 545 9.06 29.14 -3.60
N ILE A 546 9.08 28.97 -4.94
CA ILE A 546 8.33 29.78 -5.91
C ILE A 546 7.12 28.98 -6.49
N TRP A 547 6.83 27.78 -5.96
CA TRP A 547 5.75 26.90 -6.43
C TRP A 547 4.39 27.60 -6.63
N MET A 548 3.99 28.47 -5.69
CA MET A 548 2.74 29.24 -5.76
C MET A 548 2.64 30.14 -7.00
N VAL A 549 3.76 30.71 -7.47
CA VAL A 549 3.79 31.53 -8.68
C VAL A 549 3.73 30.64 -9.93
N LYS A 550 4.28 29.43 -9.87
CA LYS A 550 4.31 28.47 -11.00
C LYS A 550 2.97 27.78 -11.28
N ILE A 551 1.97 27.95 -10.40
CA ILE A 551 0.58 27.49 -10.59
C ILE A 551 -0.02 28.00 -11.91
N PHE A 552 0.27 29.26 -12.27
CA PHE A 552 -0.12 29.84 -13.55
C PHE A 552 1.12 30.22 -14.36
N SER A 553 1.05 30.07 -15.68
CA SER A 553 2.11 30.57 -16.56
C SER A 553 2.23 32.09 -16.44
N TRP A 554 3.43 32.64 -16.64
CA TRP A 554 3.67 34.09 -16.60
C TRP A 554 2.72 34.89 -17.51
N LYS A 555 2.33 34.32 -18.66
CA LYS A 555 1.33 34.90 -19.57
C LYS A 555 -0.02 35.10 -18.90
N ILE A 556 -0.47 34.14 -18.10
CA ILE A 556 -1.75 34.20 -17.37
C ILE A 556 -1.67 35.24 -16.25
N TRP A 557 -0.57 35.30 -15.49
CA TRP A 557 -0.35 36.36 -14.50
C TRP A 557 -0.40 37.77 -15.11
N CYS A 558 0.23 37.97 -16.28
CA CYS A 558 0.14 39.23 -17.01
C CYS A 558 -1.30 39.57 -17.46
N VAL A 559 -2.10 38.57 -17.87
CA VAL A 559 -3.51 38.77 -18.23
C VAL A 559 -4.34 39.14 -17.00
N ILE A 560 -4.18 38.45 -15.86
CA ILE A 560 -4.88 38.77 -14.61
C ILE A 560 -4.54 40.19 -14.16
N LEU A 561 -3.25 40.56 -14.13
CA LEU A 561 -2.80 41.89 -13.75
C LEU A 561 -3.35 42.97 -14.70
N SER A 562 -3.26 42.75 -16.02
CA SER A 562 -3.79 43.67 -17.03
C SER A 562 -5.30 43.88 -16.88
N MET A 563 -6.06 42.80 -16.66
CA MET A 563 -7.51 42.88 -16.45
C MET A 563 -7.86 43.58 -15.13
N CYS A 564 -7.15 43.32 -14.04
CA CYS A 564 -7.36 44.07 -12.78
C CYS A 564 -7.07 45.57 -12.94
N LEU A 565 -6.01 45.95 -13.65
CA LEU A 565 -5.69 47.35 -13.95
C LEU A 565 -6.77 47.99 -14.82
N LEU A 566 -7.18 47.33 -15.91
CA LEU A 566 -8.24 47.80 -16.81
C LEU A 566 -9.58 47.95 -16.10
N LEU A 567 -9.98 46.96 -15.30
CA LEU A 567 -11.19 47.00 -14.48
C LEU A 567 -11.13 48.11 -13.41
N SER A 568 -9.96 48.34 -12.78
CA SER A 568 -9.78 49.47 -11.85
C SER A 568 -9.98 50.81 -12.55
N LEU A 569 -9.43 50.98 -13.76
CA LEU A 569 -9.61 52.18 -14.57
C LEU A 569 -11.08 52.36 -14.99
N CYS A 570 -11.77 51.29 -15.39
CA CYS A 570 -13.21 51.32 -15.69
C CYS A 570 -14.07 51.71 -14.48
N THR A 571 -13.81 51.14 -13.29
CA THR A 571 -14.54 51.51 -12.06
C THR A 571 -14.25 52.96 -11.63
N PHE A 572 -13.00 53.42 -11.75
CA PHE A 572 -12.62 54.80 -11.47
C PHE A 572 -13.27 55.80 -12.45
N LEU A 573 -13.24 55.53 -13.75
CA LEU A 573 -13.84 56.40 -14.77
C LEU A 573 -15.37 56.47 -14.61
N THR A 574 -16.03 55.32 -14.44
CA THR A 574 -17.50 55.29 -14.26
C THR A 574 -17.95 56.01 -12.99
N GLN A 575 -17.25 55.85 -11.85
CA GLN A 575 -17.56 56.62 -10.64
C GLN A 575 -17.20 58.10 -10.76
N SER A 576 -16.10 58.46 -11.43
CA SER A 576 -15.72 59.87 -11.67
C SER A 576 -16.79 60.60 -12.50
N ILE A 577 -17.31 59.94 -13.55
CA ILE A 577 -18.40 60.47 -14.38
C ILE A 577 -19.71 60.57 -13.58
N LEU A 578 -20.01 59.59 -12.72
CA LEU A 578 -21.20 59.64 -11.84
C LEU A 578 -21.11 60.78 -10.81
N ILE A 579 -19.95 61.00 -10.20
CA ILE A 579 -19.76 62.02 -9.15
C ILE A 579 -19.65 63.44 -9.74
N GLN A 580 -19.06 63.62 -10.94
CA GLN A 580 -19.16 64.89 -11.69
C GLN A 580 -20.61 65.36 -11.91
N ASN A 581 -21.55 64.42 -12.05
CA ASN A 581 -22.97 64.68 -12.25
C ASN A 581 -23.78 64.88 -10.95
N LYS A 582 -23.16 64.73 -9.76
CA LYS A 582 -23.87 64.83 -8.47
C LYS A 582 -23.24 65.74 -7.43
N ASP A 583 -21.91 65.75 -7.27
CA ASP A 583 -21.31 66.47 -6.13
C ASP A 583 -19.85 66.89 -6.37
N LYS A 584 -19.58 68.20 -6.38
CA LYS A 584 -18.26 68.78 -6.73
C LYS A 584 -17.22 68.74 -5.60
N ARG A 585 -17.53 68.14 -4.43
CA ARG A 585 -16.65 68.19 -3.24
C ARG A 585 -15.95 66.87 -2.86
N LYS A 586 -16.18 65.77 -3.58
CA LYS A 586 -15.53 64.47 -3.30
C LYS A 586 -14.47 64.13 -4.36
N ASN A 587 -13.20 64.20 -3.96
CA ASN A 587 -12.09 63.71 -4.78
C ASN A 587 -11.96 62.18 -4.59
N ILE A 588 -12.24 61.43 -5.65
CA ILE A 588 -11.97 59.98 -5.72
C ILE A 588 -10.50 59.77 -6.07
N SER A 589 -9.78 58.86 -5.41
CA SER A 589 -8.44 58.46 -5.86
C SER A 589 -8.47 57.19 -6.73
N LEU A 590 -7.69 57.14 -7.80
CA LEU A 590 -7.49 55.92 -8.60
C LEU A 590 -6.89 54.79 -7.75
N SER A 591 -6.08 55.12 -6.73
CA SER A 591 -5.57 54.19 -5.73
C SER A 591 -6.66 53.43 -4.97
N GLU A 592 -7.81 54.05 -4.69
CA GLU A 592 -8.91 53.36 -3.99
C GLU A 592 -9.59 52.32 -4.88
N HIS A 593 -9.71 52.58 -6.18
CA HIS A 593 -10.20 51.59 -7.14
C HIS A 593 -9.23 50.43 -7.37
N LEU A 594 -7.92 50.73 -7.37
CA LEU A 594 -6.87 49.71 -7.45
C LEU A 594 -6.91 48.79 -6.22
N PHE A 595 -6.95 49.32 -5.00
CA PHE A 595 -7.01 48.51 -3.78
C PHE A 595 -8.35 47.79 -3.62
N TYR A 596 -9.48 48.40 -3.98
CA TYR A 596 -10.80 47.76 -3.97
C TYR A 596 -10.85 46.51 -4.87
N ASN A 597 -10.48 46.66 -6.15
CA ASN A 597 -10.51 45.53 -7.08
C ASN A 597 -9.47 44.45 -6.75
N PHE A 598 -8.38 44.82 -6.07
CA PHE A 598 -7.41 43.85 -5.55
C PHE A 598 -7.94 43.06 -4.34
N GLY A 599 -8.68 43.70 -3.42
CA GLY A 599 -9.39 43.02 -2.34
C GLY A 599 -10.43 42.03 -2.87
N ASN A 600 -11.20 42.42 -3.90
CA ASN A 600 -12.13 41.52 -4.57
C ASN A 600 -11.42 40.32 -5.23
N LEU A 601 -10.22 40.49 -5.82
CA LEU A 601 -9.40 39.39 -6.34
C LEU A 601 -8.98 38.40 -5.24
N CYS A 602 -8.75 38.90 -4.02
CA CYS A 602 -8.47 38.09 -2.82
C CYS A 602 -9.73 37.47 -2.19
N ASN A 603 -10.90 37.68 -2.80
CA ASN A 603 -12.23 37.32 -2.30
C ASN A 603 -12.60 37.98 -0.95
N GLN A 604 -12.12 39.21 -0.73
CA GLN A 604 -12.36 40.02 0.47
C GLN A 604 -13.22 41.24 0.09
N GLY A 605 -14.55 41.03 0.18
CA GLY A 605 -15.55 41.97 -0.32
C GLY A 605 -15.82 43.14 0.60
N TYR A 606 -15.38 44.33 0.20
CA TYR A 606 -15.83 45.61 0.75
C TYR A 606 -16.68 46.33 -0.30
N ILE A 607 -17.93 46.69 -0.01
CA ILE A 607 -18.76 47.49 -0.93
C ILE A 607 -18.67 48.97 -0.49
N PRO A 608 -18.02 49.87 -1.28
CA PRO A 608 -18.03 51.30 -1.00
C PRO A 608 -19.44 51.88 -0.79
N GLN A 609 -19.63 52.67 0.27
CA GLN A 609 -20.94 53.30 0.59
C GLN A 609 -21.48 54.28 -0.47
N TYR A 610 -20.74 54.54 -1.55
CA TYR A 610 -21.05 55.59 -2.53
C TYR A 610 -21.61 55.04 -3.87
N LEU A 611 -21.93 53.74 -3.92
CA LEU A 611 -22.30 53.02 -5.14
C LEU A 611 -23.78 53.16 -5.53
N ASP A 612 -24.06 54.17 -6.36
CA ASP A 612 -25.37 54.42 -6.95
C ASP A 612 -25.73 53.36 -8.03
N GLY A 613 -27.02 53.02 -8.13
CA GLY A 613 -27.49 51.72 -8.63
C GLY A 613 -27.07 51.30 -10.05
N LYS A 614 -26.62 52.23 -10.89
CA LYS A 614 -26.16 51.95 -12.26
C LYS A 614 -24.76 51.31 -12.33
N SER A 615 -23.93 51.40 -11.28
CA SER A 615 -22.58 50.82 -11.27
C SER A 615 -22.56 49.30 -11.00
N ARG A 616 -23.58 48.78 -10.30
CA ARG A 616 -23.58 47.42 -9.71
C ARG A 616 -23.34 46.28 -10.70
N ILE A 617 -23.72 46.44 -11.97
CA ILE A 617 -23.51 45.41 -13.01
C ILE A 617 -22.01 45.17 -13.27
N LEU A 618 -21.20 46.23 -13.23
CA LEU A 618 -19.73 46.16 -13.38
C LEU A 618 -19.07 45.48 -12.18
N GLU A 619 -19.70 45.57 -11.00
CA GLU A 619 -19.18 44.98 -9.75
C GLU A 619 -19.56 43.51 -9.62
N VAL A 620 -20.77 43.14 -10.04
CA VAL A 620 -21.18 41.74 -10.15
C VAL A 620 -20.32 40.98 -11.16
N SER A 621 -20.00 41.58 -12.32
CA SER A 621 -19.10 40.94 -13.30
C SER A 621 -17.65 40.88 -12.81
N LEU A 622 -17.16 41.92 -12.11
CA LEU A 622 -15.85 41.89 -11.44
C LEU A 622 -15.78 40.81 -10.35
N GLY A 623 -16.80 40.71 -9.50
CA GLY A 623 -16.90 39.71 -8.44
C GLY A 623 -16.89 38.29 -9.01
N LEU A 624 -17.70 38.01 -10.04
CA LEU A 624 -17.72 36.72 -10.73
C LEU A 624 -16.35 36.38 -11.35
N PHE A 625 -15.71 37.34 -12.03
CA PHE A 625 -14.36 37.16 -12.60
C PHE A 625 -13.32 36.81 -11.53
N CYS A 626 -13.33 37.52 -10.41
CA CYS A 626 -12.44 37.27 -9.28
C CYS A 626 -12.70 35.90 -8.64
N SER A 627 -13.97 35.52 -8.41
CA SER A 627 -14.35 34.21 -7.85
C SER A 627 -13.92 33.05 -8.76
N ILE A 628 -14.04 33.19 -10.09
CA ILE A 628 -13.60 32.17 -11.05
C ILE A 628 -12.08 31.99 -11.00
N ILE A 629 -11.31 33.09 -10.94
CA ILE A 629 -9.85 33.03 -10.78
C ILE A 629 -9.47 32.35 -9.46
N TYR A 630 -10.08 32.76 -8.34
CA TYR A 630 -9.85 32.18 -7.02
C TYR A 630 -10.11 30.66 -6.98
N MET A 631 -11.23 30.20 -7.54
CA MET A 631 -11.56 28.77 -7.64
C MET A 631 -10.58 28.00 -8.54
N SER A 632 -10.23 28.55 -9.71
CA SER A 632 -9.27 27.89 -10.62
C SER A 632 -7.86 27.78 -10.02
N PHE A 633 -7.41 28.79 -9.26
CA PHE A 633 -6.16 28.75 -8.53
C PHE A 633 -6.16 27.62 -7.49
N GLY A 634 -7.22 27.51 -6.67
CA GLY A 634 -7.37 26.42 -5.69
C GLY A 634 -7.41 25.01 -6.31
N ALA A 635 -8.02 24.86 -7.49
CA ALA A 635 -8.06 23.59 -8.21
C ALA A 635 -6.68 23.16 -8.74
N VAL A 636 -5.87 24.07 -9.26
CA VAL A 636 -4.50 23.75 -9.72
C VAL A 636 -3.54 23.57 -8.55
N LEU A 637 -3.73 24.31 -7.45
CA LEU A 637 -3.01 24.13 -6.18
C LEU A 637 -3.14 22.68 -5.66
N PHE A 638 -4.35 22.12 -5.67
CA PHE A 638 -4.64 20.73 -5.31
C PHE A 638 -3.85 19.70 -6.15
N ILE A 639 -3.74 19.92 -7.47
CA ILE A 639 -3.00 19.01 -8.38
C ILE A 639 -1.50 19.02 -8.06
N HIS A 640 -0.94 20.17 -7.67
CA HIS A 640 0.47 20.26 -7.24
C HIS A 640 0.70 19.66 -5.85
N LEU A 641 -0.20 19.87 -4.88
CA LEU A 641 -0.09 19.32 -3.53
C LEU A 641 -0.23 17.78 -3.49
N SER A 642 -1.05 17.21 -4.36
CA SER A 642 -1.30 15.75 -4.39
C SER A 642 -0.20 14.92 -5.05
N LYS A 643 0.68 15.53 -5.87
CA LYS A 643 1.64 14.79 -6.72
C LYS A 643 3.10 15.16 -6.44
N SER A 644 3.71 14.53 -5.44
CA SER A 644 5.15 14.69 -5.13
C SER A 644 6.05 14.00 -6.17
N ILE A 645 6.30 14.64 -7.31
CA ILE A 645 7.22 14.12 -8.33
C ILE A 645 8.66 14.20 -7.82
N PHE A 646 9.29 13.05 -7.60
CA PHE A 646 10.74 12.97 -7.36
C PHE A 646 11.44 12.53 -8.64
N VAL A 647 12.25 13.42 -9.22
CA VAL A 647 13.12 13.10 -10.35
C VAL A 647 14.51 12.78 -9.80
N PRO A 648 15.03 11.55 -9.95
CA PRO A 648 16.36 11.22 -9.48
C PRO A 648 17.44 11.91 -10.34
N PRO A 649 18.62 12.23 -9.78
CA PRO A 649 19.71 12.90 -10.52
C PRO A 649 20.55 11.96 -11.40
N PHE A 650 20.28 10.66 -11.36
CA PHE A 650 20.90 9.58 -12.16
C PHE A 650 20.02 8.33 -12.04
N ASP A 651 20.19 7.33 -12.92
CA ASP A 651 19.38 6.11 -12.94
C ASP A 651 20.20 4.80 -12.78
N SER A 652 21.53 4.90 -12.70
CA SER A 652 22.45 3.77 -12.61
C SER A 652 23.79 4.17 -11.97
N PHE A 653 24.62 3.20 -11.60
CA PHE A 653 25.99 3.51 -11.15
C PHE A 653 26.83 4.15 -12.27
N THR A 654 26.64 3.73 -13.53
CA THR A 654 27.34 4.35 -14.67
C THR A 654 26.96 5.82 -14.83
N THR A 655 25.67 6.15 -14.82
CA THR A 655 25.19 7.55 -14.93
C THR A 655 25.52 8.39 -13.70
N LEU A 656 25.58 7.80 -12.50
CA LEU A 656 26.11 8.44 -11.29
C LEU A 656 27.57 8.92 -11.48
N VAL A 657 28.43 8.06 -12.05
CA VAL A 657 29.84 8.38 -12.28
C VAL A 657 29.99 9.39 -13.43
N THR A 658 29.32 9.21 -14.57
CA THR A 658 29.51 10.07 -15.75
C THR A 658 28.81 11.43 -15.65
N ASN A 659 27.57 11.47 -15.16
CA ASN A 659 26.70 12.65 -15.32
C ASN A 659 26.67 13.55 -14.08
N THR A 660 27.28 13.13 -12.97
CA THR A 660 27.14 13.81 -11.67
C THR A 660 28.47 13.93 -10.92
N LYS A 661 28.53 14.87 -9.97
CA LYS A 661 29.67 15.09 -9.06
C LYS A 661 29.45 14.53 -7.65
N TYR A 662 28.56 13.55 -7.47
CA TYR A 662 28.35 12.96 -6.14
C TYR A 662 29.54 12.07 -5.75
N ASN A 663 29.95 12.16 -4.49
CA ASN A 663 30.92 11.26 -3.87
C ASN A 663 30.19 10.01 -3.34
N ILE A 664 30.82 8.85 -3.39
CA ILE A 664 30.18 7.56 -3.08
C ILE A 664 30.72 7.07 -1.73
N ILE A 665 29.88 7.01 -0.70
CA ILE A 665 30.26 6.53 0.62
C ILE A 665 29.86 5.06 0.78
N GLY A 666 30.83 4.21 1.08
CA GLY A 666 30.64 2.89 1.67
C GLY A 666 30.94 2.91 3.17
N LEU A 667 30.39 1.95 3.92
CA LEU A 667 30.81 1.71 5.30
C LEU A 667 32.12 0.92 5.30
N LYS A 668 33.14 1.40 6.04
CA LYS A 668 34.38 0.66 6.30
C LYS A 668 34.03 -0.70 6.92
N ASP A 669 34.85 -1.71 6.67
CA ASP A 669 34.68 -3.05 7.22
C ASP A 669 33.36 -3.71 6.80
N THR A 670 32.93 -3.47 5.56
CA THR A 670 31.76 -4.13 4.97
C THR A 670 32.00 -4.56 3.52
N ILE A 671 31.02 -5.26 2.94
CA ILE A 671 31.03 -5.64 1.53
C ILE A 671 31.09 -4.40 0.61
N ALA A 672 30.66 -3.21 1.06
CA ALA A 672 30.87 -1.97 0.30
C ALA A 672 32.36 -1.67 0.09
N GLU A 673 33.17 -1.76 1.14
CA GLU A 673 34.63 -1.64 1.05
C GLU A 673 35.26 -2.78 0.24
N ALA A 674 34.77 -4.02 0.39
CA ALA A 674 35.23 -5.15 -0.41
C ALA A 674 35.05 -4.89 -1.91
N ILE A 675 33.89 -4.36 -2.32
CA ILE A 675 33.61 -3.99 -3.72
C ILE A 675 34.46 -2.79 -4.18
N PHE A 676 34.66 -1.76 -3.34
CA PHE A 676 35.55 -0.62 -3.68
C PHE A 676 37.04 -1.05 -3.87
N LYS A 677 37.42 -2.22 -3.36
CA LYS A 677 38.74 -2.85 -3.57
C LYS A 677 38.82 -3.72 -4.84
N ILE A 678 37.71 -4.03 -5.50
CA ILE A 678 37.69 -4.71 -6.81
C ILE A 678 38.05 -3.68 -7.90
N ASN A 679 38.91 -4.07 -8.84
CA ASN A 679 39.35 -3.22 -9.95
C ASN A 679 38.55 -3.53 -11.22
N GLU A 680 37.24 -3.32 -11.17
CA GLU A 680 36.33 -3.44 -12.32
C GLU A 680 35.64 -2.10 -12.59
N ASP A 681 35.28 -1.83 -13.84
CA ASP A 681 34.41 -0.70 -14.17
C ASP A 681 32.97 -0.97 -13.69
N PRO A 682 32.23 0.04 -13.20
CA PRO A 682 32.58 1.47 -13.14
C PRO A 682 33.34 1.93 -11.86
N PHE A 683 33.75 1.01 -10.98
CA PHE A 683 34.40 1.37 -9.71
C PHE A 683 35.84 1.86 -9.93
N LEU A 684 36.54 1.32 -10.93
CA LEU A 684 37.86 1.79 -11.35
C LEU A 684 37.86 3.28 -11.71
N GLN A 685 36.88 3.74 -12.49
CA GLN A 685 36.69 5.16 -12.83
C GLN A 685 36.38 6.02 -11.58
N ALA A 686 35.46 5.58 -10.72
CA ALA A 686 35.13 6.31 -9.48
C ALA A 686 36.36 6.44 -8.53
N LYS A 687 37.25 5.43 -8.54
CA LYS A 687 38.51 5.38 -7.79
C LYS A 687 39.57 6.31 -8.37
N GLN A 688 39.70 6.37 -9.70
CA GLN A 688 40.59 7.31 -10.40
C GLN A 688 40.18 8.78 -10.20
N MET A 689 38.91 9.05 -9.93
CA MET A 689 38.40 10.39 -9.60
C MET A 689 38.47 10.73 -8.09
N GLU A 690 39.04 9.85 -7.25
CA GLU A 690 39.04 9.96 -5.78
C GLU A 690 37.64 10.07 -5.12
N ARG A 691 36.58 9.68 -5.83
CA ARG A 691 35.17 9.82 -5.38
C ARG A 691 34.68 8.72 -4.44
N LEU A 692 35.49 7.69 -4.17
CA LEU A 692 35.15 6.58 -3.28
C LEU A 692 35.62 6.88 -1.84
N ILE A 693 34.68 6.97 -0.91
CA ILE A 693 34.94 7.30 0.50
C ILE A 693 34.47 6.16 1.40
N LEU A 694 35.26 5.85 2.42
CA LEU A 694 34.90 4.90 3.47
C LEU A 694 34.61 5.66 4.77
N ALA A 695 33.47 5.37 5.39
CA ALA A 695 33.08 5.91 6.69
C ALA A 695 33.39 4.91 7.82
N SER A 696 33.90 5.40 8.94
CA SER A 696 34.22 4.61 10.14
C SER A 696 32.99 4.00 10.82
N THR A 697 31.88 4.74 10.87
CA THR A 697 30.64 4.29 11.52
C THR A 697 29.43 4.47 10.60
N PHE A 698 28.37 3.70 10.86
CA PHE A 698 27.09 3.85 10.15
C PHE A 698 26.50 5.25 10.37
N GLU A 699 26.68 5.80 11.58
CA GLU A 699 26.26 7.15 11.90
C GLU A 699 27.06 8.20 11.12
N ASP A 700 28.38 8.07 10.98
CA ASP A 700 29.19 8.98 10.14
C ASP A 700 28.81 8.88 8.65
N MET A 701 28.52 7.67 8.16
CA MET A 701 28.07 7.44 6.79
C MET A 701 26.76 8.18 6.50
N HIS A 702 25.75 8.00 7.37
CA HIS A 702 24.45 8.64 7.23
C HIS A 702 24.53 10.14 7.54
N LYS A 703 25.34 10.57 8.51
CA LYS A 703 25.54 11.97 8.86
C LYS A 703 26.20 12.76 7.74
N LYS A 704 27.19 12.18 7.04
CA LYS A 704 27.75 12.76 5.81
C LYS A 704 26.67 12.86 4.73
N ALA A 705 25.95 11.78 4.43
CA ALA A 705 24.97 11.76 3.33
C ALA A 705 23.69 12.58 3.58
N CYS A 706 23.22 12.68 4.83
CA CYS A 706 22.01 13.44 5.20
C CYS A 706 22.30 14.92 5.50
N PHE A 707 23.48 15.29 5.99
CA PHE A 707 23.74 16.63 6.55
C PHE A 707 24.95 17.37 5.97
N SER A 708 25.70 16.80 5.01
CA SER A 708 26.73 17.55 4.28
C SER A 708 26.12 18.62 3.38
N LYS A 709 26.54 19.88 3.61
CA LYS A 709 26.12 21.03 2.80
C LYS A 709 27.12 21.44 1.70
N LYS A 710 28.30 20.82 1.65
CA LYS A 710 29.37 21.14 0.68
C LYS A 710 29.52 20.10 -0.42
N GLU A 711 29.54 18.83 -0.04
CA GLU A 711 29.63 17.69 -0.96
C GLU A 711 28.34 16.88 -0.88
N LYS A 712 27.80 16.47 -2.03
CA LYS A 712 26.66 15.53 -2.07
C LYS A 712 27.17 14.10 -2.12
N TYR A 713 26.58 13.24 -1.30
CA TYR A 713 27.00 11.84 -1.20
C TYR A 713 25.88 10.87 -1.60
N VAL A 714 26.27 9.77 -2.25
CA VAL A 714 25.43 8.57 -2.41
C VAL A 714 25.92 7.51 -1.45
N ILE A 715 25.02 6.91 -0.67
CA ILE A 715 25.36 5.76 0.16
C ILE A 715 25.29 4.49 -0.69
N PHE A 716 26.40 3.77 -0.78
CA PHE A 716 26.46 2.42 -1.33
C PHE A 716 26.35 1.41 -0.17
N GLN A 717 25.14 0.94 0.10
CA GLN A 717 24.84 0.04 1.23
C GLN A 717 23.86 -1.07 0.81
N THR A 718 23.58 -1.95 1.76
CA THR A 718 22.72 -3.12 1.54
C THR A 718 21.26 -2.83 1.88
N GLU A 719 20.34 -3.46 1.17
CA GLU A 719 18.88 -3.30 1.34
C GLU A 719 18.44 -3.64 2.77
N ALA A 720 19.05 -4.65 3.40
CA ALA A 720 18.80 -5.01 4.80
C ALA A 720 19.35 -3.98 5.80
N MET A 721 20.46 -3.29 5.50
CA MET A 721 20.95 -2.16 6.31
C MET A 721 20.01 -0.96 6.18
N HIS A 722 19.56 -0.64 4.96
CA HIS A 722 18.59 0.41 4.73
C HIS A 722 17.25 0.12 5.42
N LYS A 723 16.71 -1.11 5.32
CA LYS A 723 15.45 -1.49 5.98
C LYS A 723 15.53 -1.51 7.51
N ALA A 724 16.68 -1.88 8.10
CA ALA A 724 16.83 -1.96 9.55
C ALA A 724 17.09 -0.60 10.24
N VAL A 725 17.77 0.33 9.56
CA VAL A 725 18.27 1.58 10.17
C VAL A 725 18.16 2.80 9.25
N GLY A 726 18.06 2.62 7.93
CA GLY A 726 18.22 3.67 6.92
C GLY A 726 17.09 4.70 6.75
N ASN A 727 16.09 4.70 7.64
CA ASN A 727 15.12 5.80 7.79
C ASN A 727 15.25 6.51 9.15
N ARG A 728 16.24 6.19 10.00
CA ARG A 728 16.40 6.80 11.34
C ARG A 728 16.97 8.22 11.32
N MET A 729 17.81 8.58 10.34
CA MET A 729 18.45 9.90 10.27
C MET A 729 17.87 10.82 9.19
N CYS A 730 17.63 10.30 7.98
CA CYS A 730 16.90 11.00 6.93
C CYS A 730 16.20 9.99 6.00
N HIS A 731 15.21 10.46 5.22
CA HIS A 731 14.63 9.63 4.17
C HIS A 731 15.67 9.45 3.06
N LEU A 732 16.07 8.20 2.86
CA LEU A 732 16.86 7.77 1.71
C LEU A 732 15.92 7.15 0.67
N THR A 733 16.13 7.42 -0.62
CA THR A 733 15.50 6.68 -1.72
C THR A 733 16.53 5.80 -2.41
N ASN A 734 16.13 4.57 -2.75
CA ASN A 734 16.89 3.74 -3.68
C ASN A 734 16.85 4.37 -5.07
N VAL A 735 17.96 4.34 -5.79
CA VAL A 735 18.06 4.87 -7.16
C VAL A 735 18.76 3.86 -8.05
N GLY A 736 18.13 3.56 -9.19
CA GLY A 736 18.60 2.58 -10.16
C GLY A 736 18.47 1.11 -9.73
N GLU A 737 19.01 0.25 -10.58
CA GLU A 737 18.99 -1.21 -10.39
C GLU A 737 19.98 -1.68 -9.30
N PRO A 738 19.72 -2.82 -8.65
CA PRO A 738 20.64 -3.40 -7.66
C PRO A 738 21.92 -3.90 -8.33
N TYR A 739 23.08 -3.38 -7.88
CA TYR A 739 24.38 -3.71 -8.48
C TYR A 739 24.76 -5.18 -8.29
N VAL A 740 24.66 -5.71 -7.07
CA VAL A 740 24.87 -7.15 -6.78
C VAL A 740 23.81 -7.66 -5.80
N LYS A 741 23.41 -8.92 -5.99
CA LYS A 741 22.62 -9.70 -5.03
C LYS A 741 23.56 -10.50 -4.14
N THR A 742 23.40 -10.37 -2.84
CA THR A 742 24.13 -11.11 -1.80
C THR A 742 23.13 -11.93 -0.96
N TRP A 743 23.62 -12.78 -0.07
CA TRP A 743 22.78 -13.57 0.83
C TRP A 743 23.10 -13.27 2.29
N ILE A 744 22.09 -13.30 3.16
CA ILE A 744 22.29 -13.26 4.62
C ILE A 744 22.12 -14.66 5.18
N THR A 745 23.11 -15.09 5.96
CA THR A 745 23.29 -16.45 6.50
C THR A 745 23.73 -16.35 7.96
N SER A 746 23.67 -17.44 8.72
CA SER A 746 24.53 -17.58 9.91
C SER A 746 25.89 -18.15 9.49
N GLY A 747 26.95 -17.70 10.16
CA GLY A 747 28.27 -18.32 10.07
C GLY A 747 28.37 -19.47 11.06
N ILE A 748 28.75 -20.66 10.60
CA ILE A 748 28.88 -21.86 11.43
C ILE A 748 30.32 -22.40 11.28
N VAL A 749 30.87 -22.94 12.39
CA VAL A 749 32.18 -23.61 12.38
C VAL A 749 32.20 -24.73 11.33
N LYS A 750 33.29 -24.81 10.56
CA LYS A 750 33.46 -25.82 9.51
C LYS A 750 33.47 -27.25 10.10
N ASN A 751 32.84 -28.20 9.43
CA ASN A 751 32.60 -29.57 9.90
C ASN A 751 31.73 -29.68 11.18
N PHE A 752 30.95 -28.65 11.56
CA PHE A 752 30.12 -28.71 12.78
C PHE A 752 29.06 -29.83 12.71
N LYS A 753 29.14 -30.79 13.64
CA LYS A 753 28.37 -32.05 13.65
C LYS A 753 26.85 -31.87 13.47
N TYR A 754 26.28 -30.81 14.04
CA TYR A 754 24.84 -30.54 14.01
C TYR A 754 24.43 -29.48 12.98
N LYS A 755 25.34 -29.04 12.09
CA LYS A 755 25.03 -28.03 11.07
C LYS A 755 23.81 -28.42 10.23
N ARG A 756 23.75 -29.67 9.77
CA ARG A 756 22.61 -30.19 8.99
C ARG A 756 21.28 -30.20 9.77
N SER A 757 21.30 -30.16 11.10
CA SER A 757 20.10 -30.00 11.93
C SER A 757 19.69 -28.52 12.02
N ILE A 758 20.65 -27.61 12.13
CA ILE A 758 20.42 -26.14 12.09
C ILE A 758 19.97 -25.68 10.70
N ASP A 759 20.44 -26.33 9.62
CA ASP A 759 20.01 -26.07 8.24
C ASP A 759 18.62 -26.66 7.90
N LEU A 760 17.99 -27.42 8.82
CA LEU A 760 16.69 -28.08 8.59
C LEU A 760 15.60 -27.70 9.61
N GLY A 761 15.93 -26.87 10.60
CA GLY A 761 15.02 -26.35 11.63
C GLY A 761 14.68 -24.89 11.41
#